data_AF-A0A3M2CE29-F1
#
_entry.id   AF-A0A3M2CE29-F1
#
_cell.length_a   1.000
_cell.length_b   1.000
_cell.length_c   1.000
_cell.angle_alpha   90.00
_cell.angle_beta   90.00
_cell.angle_gamma   90.00
#
_symmetry.space_group_name_H-M   'P 1'
#
loop_
_entity.id
_entity.type
_entity.pdbx_description
1 polymer ?
#
loop_
_entity_poly.entity_id
_entity_poly.type
_entity_poly.pdbx_seq_one_letter_code
_entity_poly.pdbx_strand_id
1 'polypeptide(L)'
;MSKRTKNPIEQLAGVGQSVWLDTISRDMIAKGELRRLVALGVRGVTSNPDIFHKAITGSSIYDSQIDQLAKRGLTALEIYERLAVEDVRRAADLLLPLYKKTKRADGYVSLEVSPYLAHDAAGTVAEAKRLWQAVGRPNLMIKVPATKAGLQAIAELIAEGINVNVTLLFSIPNYRDVMEAYLEGLEARRASKQPLDTVHSVASFFVSRIDTLVDRLLASRLTNLPEFSPVKAEKWLGTAAVAAAKLAYQEFKSVFGSARFRKLSQAGANLQRPLWASTSTKNPLYPDTKYVGPLVGRHTVNTMPLVTLHAWLDHGIVVEDAVEADVEWAKSVAVGLEQVGISLDAVGAQLQEEGIAKFLQPFDKLLAAIEAKRQKALGVTRIQVETLPNARTVQESSQAATEALYIPRLWGKDTSLWTQDEKVARAIANRLGWLDVAAKMRPMVKDLTHFAAQVRRDGFRHVVLLGMGGSSLCPEVCAKTFGAAKDYPDLRILDNTDPAAVQAVRAAVSLPHTLFIAASKSGTTIETNVFYKYFRAELEKLGVSNAGNHFVAITDEGTPLVELARREKFRRVFINPSDIGGRFSALSLFGLVPMALIGMDLGLLLDRVLAFSRGAGNLVSAQLDSGVRLGIILGEAAKAKRDKMTLVLSPKLASLGDWIEQLVAESTGKCGKGILPVIGERLASVSMYQADRCFVSIALRGDKEEARVSALEKQGHPVVRIQLNDLYDLGIEFLRWEIATAICGSLLGINPFDEPNVTESKRNTSELLESYCKSGRLAYPQPHYKTNRLTLSFTGAARKIVGERISRPKDALRALALSAEEGDYLALLAFLHPTKRVESRLQALRFALRDSTHAATTLGYGPRYLHSTGQLHKGGPNTGIYFVFIANAFKDVEIPGEAYSFSVLSRAQALGDFRALEAHGRRAVLVNLGEDIEGGLAEFSKLLGVND
;
A
#
# COMPACT_ATOMS: atom_id res chain seq x y z
N MET A 1 -13.18 38.88 -56.00
CA MET A 1 -12.88 38.12 -54.76
C MET A 1 -11.39 37.81 -54.76
N SER A 2 -10.61 38.42 -53.85
CA SER A 2 -9.18 38.15 -53.69
C SER A 2 -8.97 36.67 -53.31
N LYS A 3 -8.14 35.94 -54.05
CA LYS A 3 -7.71 34.58 -53.70
C LYS A 3 -6.95 34.68 -52.37
N ARG A 4 -7.60 34.29 -51.26
CA ARG A 4 -6.92 34.13 -49.97
C ARG A 4 -5.74 33.18 -50.18
N THR A 5 -4.52 33.68 -50.00
CA THR A 5 -3.32 32.85 -50.01
C THR A 5 -3.45 31.81 -48.90
N LYS A 6 -3.41 30.52 -49.27
CA LYS A 6 -3.48 29.41 -48.29
C LYS A 6 -2.28 29.49 -47.37
N ASN A 7 -2.51 29.31 -46.07
CA ASN A 7 -1.40 29.29 -45.10
C ASN A 7 -0.58 27.97 -45.21
N PRO A 8 0.62 27.89 -44.60
CA PRO A 8 1.49 26.71 -44.74
C PRO A 8 0.87 25.36 -44.32
N ILE A 9 -0.05 25.33 -43.33
CA ILE A 9 -0.70 24.08 -42.91
C ILE A 9 -1.86 23.68 -43.86
N GLU A 10 -2.57 24.64 -44.44
CA GLU A 10 -3.54 24.38 -45.52
C GLU A 10 -2.84 23.90 -46.80
N GLN A 11 -1.61 24.34 -47.05
CA GLN A 11 -0.79 23.84 -48.15
C GLN A 11 -0.37 22.38 -47.93
N LEU A 12 0.08 22.01 -46.72
CA LEU A 12 0.36 20.60 -46.35
C LEU A 12 -0.86 19.70 -46.61
N ALA A 13 -2.04 20.14 -46.16
CA ALA A 13 -3.29 19.46 -46.41
C ALA A 13 -3.60 19.29 -47.91
N GLY A 14 -3.20 20.26 -48.74
CA GLY A 14 -3.36 20.23 -50.19
C GLY A 14 -2.50 19.18 -50.88
N VAL A 15 -1.31 18.88 -50.34
CA VAL A 15 -0.38 17.85 -50.85
C VAL A 15 -0.55 16.49 -50.16
N GLY A 16 -1.61 16.32 -49.36
CA GLY A 16 -2.00 15.03 -48.80
C GLY A 16 -1.40 14.70 -47.42
N GLN A 17 -0.77 15.66 -46.73
CA GLN A 17 -0.34 15.53 -45.34
C GLN A 17 -1.26 16.29 -44.39
N SER A 18 -1.84 15.59 -43.41
CA SER A 18 -2.70 16.23 -42.41
C SER A 18 -1.91 16.67 -41.18
N VAL A 19 -2.19 17.88 -40.69
CA VAL A 19 -1.56 18.41 -39.46
C VAL A 19 -2.48 18.14 -38.28
N TRP A 20 -1.98 17.39 -37.30
CA TRP A 20 -2.63 17.17 -36.01
C TRP A 20 -1.90 17.93 -34.91
N LEU A 21 -2.61 18.26 -33.84
CA LEU A 21 -2.06 18.94 -32.68
C LEU A 21 -1.68 17.94 -31.60
N ASP A 22 -0.43 17.96 -31.14
CA ASP A 22 0.08 17.09 -30.07
C ASP A 22 -0.09 17.71 -28.68
N THR A 23 -1.30 18.20 -28.41
CA THR A 23 -1.70 18.68 -27.09
C THR A 23 -3.21 18.81 -26.98
N ILE A 24 -3.73 18.66 -25.78
CA ILE A 24 -5.14 18.90 -25.45
C ILE A 24 -5.22 19.42 -24.00
N SER A 25 -6.06 20.42 -23.77
CA SER A 25 -6.41 20.85 -22.42
C SER A 25 -7.83 21.41 -22.39
N ARG A 26 -8.47 21.34 -21.22
CA ARG A 26 -9.81 21.90 -21.01
C ARG A 26 -9.83 23.41 -21.22
N ASP A 27 -8.77 24.10 -20.81
CA ASP A 27 -8.60 25.55 -21.05
C ASP A 27 -8.58 25.89 -22.54
N MET A 28 -7.80 25.16 -23.34
CA MET A 28 -7.69 25.36 -24.78
C MET A 28 -9.04 25.19 -25.48
N ILE A 29 -9.83 24.20 -25.04
CA ILE A 29 -11.17 23.95 -25.57
C ILE A 29 -12.14 25.07 -25.12
N ALA A 30 -12.17 25.38 -23.82
CA ALA A 30 -13.10 26.33 -23.23
C ALA A 30 -12.88 27.77 -23.71
N LYS A 31 -11.62 28.19 -23.87
CA LYS A 31 -11.24 29.53 -24.37
C LYS A 31 -11.32 29.67 -25.90
N GLY A 32 -11.70 28.59 -26.60
CA GLY A 32 -11.89 28.58 -28.04
C GLY A 32 -10.59 28.55 -28.86
N GLU A 33 -9.44 28.27 -28.24
CA GLU A 33 -8.14 28.19 -28.92
C GLU A 33 -8.11 27.01 -29.91
N LEU A 34 -8.58 25.82 -29.50
CA LEU A 34 -8.67 24.67 -30.42
C LEU A 34 -9.54 24.99 -31.65
N ARG A 35 -10.64 25.73 -31.46
CA ARG A 35 -11.51 26.17 -32.55
C ARG A 35 -10.76 27.07 -33.54
N ARG A 36 -9.91 27.97 -33.05
CA ARG A 36 -9.07 28.85 -33.89
C ARG A 36 -8.05 28.03 -34.67
N LEU A 37 -7.36 27.09 -34.03
CA LEU A 37 -6.37 26.23 -34.68
C LEU A 37 -7.01 25.34 -35.76
N VAL A 38 -8.20 24.79 -35.51
CA VAL A 38 -8.96 24.03 -36.52
C VAL A 38 -9.36 24.92 -37.70
N ALA A 39 -9.77 26.17 -37.44
CA ALA A 39 -10.06 27.14 -38.50
C ALA A 39 -8.81 27.55 -39.31
N LEU A 40 -7.61 27.47 -38.72
CA LEU A 40 -6.35 27.68 -39.43
C LEU A 40 -5.94 26.47 -40.28
N GLY A 41 -6.46 25.28 -40.01
CA GLY A 41 -6.18 24.08 -40.82
C GLY A 41 -5.71 22.86 -40.02
N VAL A 42 -5.68 22.91 -38.69
CA VAL A 42 -5.46 21.70 -37.86
C VAL A 42 -6.61 20.71 -38.06
N ARG A 43 -6.29 19.42 -38.24
CA ARG A 43 -7.25 18.39 -38.66
C ARG A 43 -7.43 17.25 -37.66
N GLY A 44 -6.75 17.26 -36.53
CA GLY A 44 -6.88 16.24 -35.49
C GLY A 44 -6.09 16.59 -34.24
N VAL A 45 -6.25 15.82 -33.17
CA VAL A 45 -5.63 16.05 -31.87
C VAL A 45 -5.14 14.73 -31.28
N THR A 46 -3.96 14.73 -30.66
CA THR A 46 -3.44 13.62 -29.86
C THR A 46 -3.27 14.00 -28.40
N SER A 47 -3.51 13.05 -27.51
CA SER A 47 -3.13 13.12 -26.10
C SER A 47 -2.09 12.06 -25.76
N ASN A 48 -1.51 12.21 -24.57
CA ASN A 48 -0.68 11.24 -23.88
C ASN A 48 -0.68 11.58 -22.37
N PRO A 49 -0.15 10.70 -21.50
CA PRO A 49 -0.09 10.97 -20.06
C PRO A 49 0.58 12.29 -19.65
N ASP A 50 1.67 12.69 -20.30
CA ASP A 50 2.38 13.94 -19.99
C ASP A 50 1.57 15.20 -20.37
N ILE A 51 0.82 15.13 -21.47
CA ILE A 51 -0.11 16.19 -21.88
C ILE A 51 -1.20 16.38 -20.83
N PHE A 52 -1.85 15.30 -20.39
CA PHE A 52 -2.87 15.38 -19.34
C PHE A 52 -2.29 15.80 -17.98
N HIS A 53 -1.10 15.32 -17.63
CA HIS A 53 -0.38 15.78 -16.46
C HIS A 53 -0.24 17.30 -16.45
N LYS A 54 0.33 17.88 -17.52
CA LYS A 54 0.50 19.34 -17.66
C LYS A 54 -0.84 20.09 -17.67
N ALA A 55 -1.85 19.56 -18.35
CA ALA A 55 -3.17 20.19 -18.40
C ALA A 55 -3.85 20.24 -17.02
N ILE A 56 -3.88 19.11 -16.30
CA ILE A 56 -4.62 18.98 -15.03
C ILE A 56 -3.89 19.65 -13.86
N THR A 57 -2.55 19.68 -13.90
CA THR A 57 -1.74 20.35 -12.87
C THR A 57 -1.55 21.84 -13.14
N GLY A 58 -1.49 22.24 -14.41
CA GLY A 58 -1.27 23.63 -14.81
C GLY A 58 -2.50 24.54 -14.73
N SER A 59 -3.67 24.02 -14.34
CA SER A 59 -4.92 24.79 -14.27
C SER A 59 -5.84 24.36 -13.12
N SER A 60 -6.54 25.34 -12.54
CA SER A 60 -7.57 25.13 -11.51
C SER A 60 -8.93 24.76 -12.08
N ILE A 61 -9.12 24.78 -13.40
CA ILE A 61 -10.41 24.44 -14.06
C ILE A 61 -10.89 23.01 -13.80
N TYR A 62 -9.99 22.14 -13.33
CA TYR A 62 -10.29 20.75 -12.96
C TYR A 62 -10.67 20.59 -11.48
N ASP A 63 -10.33 21.55 -10.61
CA ASP A 63 -10.34 21.36 -9.16
C ASP A 63 -11.73 21.11 -8.60
N SER A 64 -12.74 21.85 -9.07
CA SER A 64 -14.13 21.68 -8.62
C SER A 64 -14.69 20.31 -8.98
N GLN A 65 -14.36 19.80 -10.16
CA GLN A 65 -14.78 18.47 -10.59
C GLN A 65 -14.02 17.37 -9.85
N ILE A 66 -12.72 17.53 -9.61
CA ILE A 66 -11.94 16.60 -8.80
C ILE A 66 -12.52 16.51 -7.39
N ASP A 67 -12.85 17.64 -6.76
CA ASP A 67 -13.48 17.69 -5.44
C ASP A 67 -14.83 16.94 -5.41
N GLN A 68 -15.70 17.19 -6.39
CA GLN A 68 -17.00 16.51 -6.50
C GLN A 68 -16.86 15.00 -6.71
N LEU A 69 -15.97 14.57 -7.59
CA LEU A 69 -15.73 13.15 -7.86
C LEU A 69 -15.06 12.46 -6.67
N ALA A 70 -14.14 13.14 -5.98
CA ALA A 70 -13.53 12.66 -4.75
C ALA A 70 -14.60 12.41 -3.67
N LYS A 71 -15.51 13.36 -3.44
CA LYS A 71 -16.61 13.23 -2.47
C LYS A 71 -17.62 12.13 -2.83
N ARG A 72 -17.70 11.74 -4.11
CA ARG A 72 -18.46 10.56 -4.56
C ARG A 72 -17.72 9.24 -4.34
N GLY A 73 -16.49 9.30 -3.83
CA GLY A 73 -15.66 8.16 -3.49
C GLY A 73 -14.96 7.52 -4.68
N LEU A 74 -14.72 8.26 -5.77
CA LEU A 74 -13.95 7.77 -6.92
C LEU A 74 -12.44 7.76 -6.62
N THR A 75 -11.72 6.81 -7.23
CA THR A 75 -10.26 6.69 -7.15
C THR A 75 -9.57 7.77 -8.00
N ALA A 76 -8.26 8.00 -7.81
CA ALA A 76 -7.51 8.93 -8.64
C ALA A 76 -7.53 8.55 -10.14
N LEU A 77 -7.47 7.25 -10.45
CA LEU A 77 -7.56 6.75 -11.82
C LEU A 77 -8.96 6.99 -12.40
N GLU A 78 -10.03 6.66 -11.67
CA GLU A 78 -11.39 6.90 -12.13
C GLU A 78 -11.65 8.40 -12.33
N ILE A 79 -11.11 9.25 -11.45
CA ILE A 79 -11.16 10.71 -11.61
C ILE A 79 -10.43 11.11 -12.90
N TYR A 80 -9.17 10.70 -13.08
CA TYR A 80 -8.41 10.96 -14.31
C TYR A 80 -9.22 10.61 -15.55
N GLU A 81 -9.74 9.39 -15.62
CA GLU A 81 -10.48 8.91 -16.77
C GLU A 81 -11.72 9.75 -17.03
N ARG A 82 -12.47 10.14 -16.00
CA ARG A 82 -13.65 11.01 -16.15
C ARG A 82 -13.25 12.37 -16.73
N LEU A 83 -12.14 12.96 -16.26
CA LEU A 83 -11.62 14.22 -16.78
C LEU A 83 -11.17 14.09 -18.23
N ALA A 84 -10.36 13.07 -18.54
CA ALA A 84 -9.81 12.82 -19.86
C ALA A 84 -10.91 12.48 -20.89
N VAL A 85 -11.85 11.61 -20.54
CA VAL A 85 -13.01 11.27 -21.39
C VAL A 85 -13.85 12.51 -21.71
N GLU A 86 -14.09 13.38 -20.73
CA GLU A 86 -14.85 14.60 -20.96
C GLU A 86 -14.14 15.57 -21.90
N ASP A 87 -12.83 15.81 -21.68
CA ASP A 87 -12.03 16.70 -22.52
C ASP A 87 -11.93 16.17 -23.96
N VAL A 88 -11.67 14.86 -24.12
CA VAL A 88 -11.62 14.19 -25.42
C VAL A 88 -12.98 14.23 -26.12
N ARG A 89 -14.08 13.99 -25.40
CA ARG A 89 -15.42 14.07 -26.00
C ARG A 89 -15.72 15.47 -26.52
N ARG A 90 -15.38 16.52 -25.76
CA ARG A 90 -15.57 17.92 -26.19
C ARG A 90 -14.70 18.26 -27.41
N ALA A 91 -13.45 17.81 -27.45
CA ALA A 91 -12.59 17.98 -28.62
C ALA A 91 -13.12 17.22 -29.85
N ALA A 92 -13.62 15.99 -29.65
CA ALA A 92 -14.21 15.19 -30.70
C ALA A 92 -15.49 15.85 -31.25
N ASP A 93 -16.34 16.41 -30.39
CA ASP A 93 -17.51 17.20 -30.81
C ASP A 93 -17.12 18.41 -31.66
N LEU A 94 -16.05 19.12 -31.28
CA LEU A 94 -15.54 20.26 -32.02
C LEU A 94 -15.02 19.86 -33.42
N LEU A 95 -14.37 18.69 -33.54
CA LEU A 95 -13.81 18.18 -34.80
C LEU A 95 -14.81 17.38 -35.65
N LEU A 96 -15.97 17.01 -35.11
CA LEU A 96 -16.96 16.19 -35.81
C LEU A 96 -17.44 16.79 -37.14
N PRO A 97 -17.63 18.12 -37.30
CA PRO A 97 -17.93 18.72 -38.60
C PRO A 97 -16.82 18.48 -39.63
N LEU A 98 -15.55 18.56 -39.23
CA LEU A 98 -14.42 18.26 -40.10
C LEU A 98 -14.38 16.77 -40.47
N TYR A 99 -14.63 15.89 -39.50
CA TYR A 99 -14.74 14.45 -39.73
C TYR A 99 -15.80 14.12 -40.79
N LYS A 100 -16.97 14.74 -40.72
CA LYS A 100 -18.02 14.59 -41.74
C LYS A 100 -17.60 15.18 -43.09
N LYS A 101 -17.06 16.42 -43.10
CA LYS A 101 -16.63 17.12 -44.32
C LYS A 101 -15.55 16.36 -45.09
N THR A 102 -14.64 15.72 -44.37
CA THR A 102 -13.51 14.96 -44.93
C THR A 102 -13.85 13.51 -45.22
N LYS A 103 -15.14 13.11 -45.11
CA LYS A 103 -15.60 11.73 -45.26
C LYS A 103 -14.78 10.75 -44.41
N ARG A 104 -14.63 11.09 -43.13
CA ARG A 104 -13.87 10.32 -42.13
C ARG A 104 -12.35 10.27 -42.37
N ALA A 105 -11.78 11.02 -43.32
CA ALA A 105 -10.33 11.06 -43.48
C ALA A 105 -9.65 11.73 -42.28
N ASP A 106 -10.23 12.79 -41.71
CA ASP A 106 -9.66 13.51 -40.57
C ASP A 106 -10.73 13.86 -39.52
N GLY A 107 -10.42 14.78 -38.61
CA GLY A 107 -11.28 15.19 -37.51
C GLY A 107 -11.21 14.28 -36.30
N TYR A 108 -10.09 13.59 -36.10
CA TYR A 108 -9.92 12.61 -35.02
C TYR A 108 -9.34 13.22 -33.74
N VAL A 109 -9.70 12.62 -32.61
CA VAL A 109 -9.04 12.82 -31.32
C VAL A 109 -8.56 11.48 -30.80
N SER A 110 -7.30 11.38 -30.37
CA SER A 110 -6.75 10.14 -29.80
C SER A 110 -6.75 10.17 -28.28
N LEU A 111 -7.17 9.07 -27.63
CA LEU A 111 -7.06 8.83 -26.19
C LEU A 111 -6.30 7.53 -25.94
N GLU A 112 -5.31 7.56 -25.06
CA GLU A 112 -4.42 6.44 -24.78
C GLU A 112 -4.95 5.53 -23.67
N VAL A 113 -4.75 4.22 -23.83
CA VAL A 113 -4.96 3.22 -22.76
C VAL A 113 -3.92 3.40 -21.64
N SER A 114 -4.13 2.77 -20.51
CA SER A 114 -3.20 2.79 -19.38
C SER A 114 -1.83 2.20 -19.79
N PRO A 115 -0.71 2.91 -19.54
CA PRO A 115 0.62 2.39 -19.86
C PRO A 115 0.99 1.13 -19.05
N TYR A 116 0.30 0.87 -17.93
CA TYR A 116 0.44 -0.35 -17.14
C TYR A 116 -0.01 -1.62 -17.87
N LEU A 117 -0.84 -1.49 -18.91
CA LEU A 117 -1.36 -2.60 -19.70
C LEU A 117 -0.54 -2.87 -20.96
N ALA A 118 0.60 -2.19 -21.15
CA ALA A 118 1.42 -2.29 -22.37
C ALA A 118 1.90 -3.72 -22.68
N HIS A 119 1.89 -4.64 -21.71
CA HIS A 119 2.24 -6.05 -21.89
C HIS A 119 1.07 -7.02 -21.63
N ASP A 120 -0.15 -6.52 -21.50
CA ASP A 120 -1.38 -7.29 -21.29
C ASP A 120 -2.38 -7.00 -22.42
N ALA A 121 -2.50 -7.94 -23.37
CA ALA A 121 -3.39 -7.80 -24.52
C ALA A 121 -4.86 -7.78 -24.11
N ALA A 122 -5.28 -8.69 -23.23
CA ALA A 122 -6.67 -8.80 -22.80
C ALA A 122 -7.10 -7.57 -21.98
N GLY A 123 -6.24 -7.11 -21.07
CA GLY A 123 -6.45 -5.88 -20.31
C GLY A 123 -6.56 -4.66 -21.23
N THR A 124 -5.64 -4.51 -22.19
CA THR A 124 -5.65 -3.42 -23.17
C THR A 124 -6.94 -3.38 -23.97
N VAL A 125 -7.39 -4.53 -24.48
CA VAL A 125 -8.62 -4.69 -25.26
C VAL A 125 -9.84 -4.31 -24.42
N ALA A 126 -9.94 -4.81 -23.19
CA ALA A 126 -11.04 -4.50 -22.29
C ALA A 126 -11.12 -3.00 -21.95
N GLU A 127 -9.97 -2.38 -21.67
CA GLU A 127 -9.90 -0.95 -21.41
C GLU A 127 -10.25 -0.11 -22.64
N ALA A 128 -9.72 -0.47 -23.81
CA ALA A 128 -10.00 0.20 -25.07
C ALA A 128 -11.51 0.23 -25.40
N LYS A 129 -12.20 -0.92 -25.28
CA LYS A 129 -13.66 -1.01 -25.48
C LYS A 129 -14.41 -0.12 -24.48
N ARG A 130 -13.99 -0.12 -23.22
CA ARG A 130 -14.59 0.71 -22.17
C ARG A 130 -14.41 2.20 -22.44
N LEU A 131 -13.21 2.65 -22.83
CA LEU A 131 -12.93 4.04 -23.18
C LEU A 131 -13.68 4.47 -24.45
N TRP A 132 -13.75 3.60 -25.46
CA TRP A 132 -14.52 3.82 -26.68
C TRP A 132 -15.99 4.12 -26.38
N GLN A 133 -16.63 3.26 -25.57
CA GLN A 133 -18.00 3.45 -25.11
C GLN A 133 -18.15 4.69 -24.22
N ALA A 134 -17.20 4.92 -23.32
CA ALA A 134 -17.22 6.05 -22.40
C ALA A 134 -17.18 7.38 -23.15
N VAL A 135 -16.34 7.55 -24.17
CA VAL A 135 -16.30 8.78 -24.97
C VAL A 135 -17.53 8.89 -25.87
N GLY A 136 -17.93 7.79 -26.54
CA GLY A 136 -19.15 7.71 -27.33
C GLY A 136 -19.15 8.63 -28.55
N ARG A 137 -18.03 8.71 -29.28
CA ARG A 137 -17.87 9.51 -30.51
C ARG A 137 -17.17 8.73 -31.62
N PRO A 138 -17.65 8.81 -32.89
CA PRO A 138 -17.13 8.00 -34.00
C PRO A 138 -15.75 8.46 -34.50
N ASN A 139 -15.36 9.68 -34.14
CA ASN A 139 -14.06 10.28 -34.47
C ASN A 139 -13.08 10.21 -33.29
N LEU A 140 -13.28 9.29 -32.35
CA LEU A 140 -12.26 8.86 -31.41
C LEU A 140 -11.28 7.91 -32.10
N MET A 141 -10.02 7.93 -31.67
CA MET A 141 -9.08 6.83 -31.83
C MET A 141 -8.59 6.37 -30.45
N ILE A 142 -8.58 5.06 -30.22
CA ILE A 142 -7.89 4.49 -29.05
C ILE A 142 -6.43 4.36 -29.40
N LYS A 143 -5.56 4.91 -28.56
CA LYS A 143 -4.13 4.90 -28.78
C LYS A 143 -3.49 3.73 -28.03
N VAL A 144 -2.82 2.85 -28.77
CA VAL A 144 -2.30 1.56 -28.26
C VAL A 144 -0.81 1.44 -28.59
N PRO A 145 0.07 1.17 -27.62
CA PRO A 145 1.49 0.92 -27.87
C PRO A 145 1.74 -0.27 -28.79
N ALA A 146 2.70 -0.16 -29.71
CA ALA A 146 3.09 -1.22 -30.65
C ALA A 146 4.01 -2.28 -30.01
N THR A 147 3.68 -2.73 -28.80
CA THR A 147 4.37 -3.86 -28.14
C THR A 147 3.84 -5.19 -28.69
N LYS A 148 4.51 -6.31 -28.37
CA LYS A 148 4.03 -7.64 -28.75
C LYS A 148 2.57 -7.91 -28.32
N ALA A 149 2.21 -7.55 -27.08
CA ALA A 149 0.83 -7.67 -26.60
C ALA A 149 -0.10 -6.64 -27.25
N GLY A 150 0.42 -5.42 -27.49
CA GLY A 150 -0.31 -4.37 -28.19
C GLY A 150 -0.68 -4.73 -29.62
N LEU A 151 0.18 -5.44 -30.37
CA LEU A 151 -0.11 -5.92 -31.72
C LEU A 151 -1.34 -6.85 -31.75
N GLN A 152 -1.43 -7.77 -30.78
CA GLN A 152 -2.59 -8.65 -30.63
C GLN A 152 -3.86 -7.83 -30.34
N ALA A 153 -3.76 -6.87 -29.41
CA ALA A 153 -4.87 -5.98 -29.08
C ALA A 153 -5.30 -5.12 -30.28
N ILE A 154 -4.36 -4.61 -31.09
CA ILE A 154 -4.63 -3.80 -32.28
C ILE A 154 -5.45 -4.61 -33.29
N ALA A 155 -5.04 -5.84 -33.61
CA ALA A 155 -5.77 -6.69 -34.55
C ALA A 155 -7.22 -6.93 -34.09
N GLU A 156 -7.42 -7.23 -32.80
CA GLU A 156 -8.76 -7.44 -32.22
C GLU A 156 -9.61 -6.16 -32.28
N LEU A 157 -9.06 -5.01 -31.87
CA LEU A 157 -9.79 -3.74 -31.86
C LEU A 157 -10.20 -3.30 -33.27
N ILE A 158 -9.33 -3.49 -34.27
CA ILE A 158 -9.64 -3.24 -35.68
C ILE A 158 -10.74 -4.20 -36.16
N ALA A 159 -10.70 -5.48 -35.77
CA ALA A 159 -11.74 -6.44 -36.09
C ALA A 159 -13.12 -6.01 -35.55
N GLU A 160 -13.15 -5.47 -34.34
CA GLU A 160 -14.36 -4.93 -33.70
C GLU A 160 -14.83 -3.57 -34.24
N GLY A 161 -14.00 -2.93 -35.07
CA GLY A 161 -14.34 -1.66 -35.72
C GLY A 161 -14.04 -0.43 -34.88
N ILE A 162 -13.12 -0.56 -33.92
CA ILE A 162 -12.59 0.56 -33.15
C ILE A 162 -11.45 1.20 -33.95
N ASN A 163 -11.46 2.54 -34.06
CA ASN A 163 -10.35 3.25 -34.71
C ASN A 163 -9.13 3.22 -33.78
N VAL A 164 -7.95 2.90 -34.31
CA VAL A 164 -6.73 2.75 -33.50
C VAL A 164 -5.62 3.69 -33.96
N ASN A 165 -5.07 4.47 -33.02
CA ASN A 165 -3.81 5.18 -33.18
C ASN A 165 -2.69 4.32 -32.59
N VAL A 166 -1.92 3.64 -33.43
CA VAL A 166 -0.79 2.84 -32.95
C VAL A 166 0.36 3.76 -32.55
N THR A 167 0.95 3.59 -31.37
CA THR A 167 2.01 4.48 -30.82
C THR A 167 3.27 3.72 -30.41
N LEU A 168 4.33 4.45 -30.04
CA LEU A 168 5.65 3.90 -29.67
C LEU A 168 6.27 3.04 -30.77
N LEU A 169 6.16 3.51 -32.02
CA LEU A 169 6.76 2.89 -33.19
C LEU A 169 8.07 3.62 -33.55
N PHE A 170 9.18 2.88 -33.56
CA PHE A 170 10.53 3.44 -33.75
C PHE A 170 11.38 2.72 -34.81
N SER A 171 10.93 1.55 -35.31
CA SER A 171 11.67 0.74 -36.26
C SER A 171 10.79 0.25 -37.40
N ILE A 172 11.43 -0.09 -38.52
CA ILE A 172 10.77 -0.59 -39.72
C ILE A 172 10.20 -2.00 -39.51
N PRO A 173 10.93 -2.96 -38.90
CA PRO A 173 10.38 -4.30 -38.62
C PRO A 173 9.10 -4.22 -37.80
N ASN A 174 9.09 -3.44 -36.70
CA ASN A 174 7.90 -3.29 -35.89
C ASN A 174 6.77 -2.57 -36.66
N TYR A 175 7.08 -1.73 -37.65
CA TYR A 175 6.05 -1.10 -38.47
C TYR A 175 5.40 -2.12 -39.41
N ARG A 176 6.18 -3.06 -39.95
CA ARG A 176 5.63 -4.19 -40.72
C ARG A 176 4.68 -5.02 -39.86
N ASP A 177 5.05 -5.32 -38.62
CA ASP A 177 4.20 -6.07 -37.69
C ASP A 177 2.89 -5.32 -37.38
N VAL A 178 2.96 -3.98 -37.22
CA VAL A 178 1.77 -3.13 -37.05
C VAL A 178 0.85 -3.16 -38.27
N MET A 179 1.42 -3.08 -39.48
CA MET A 179 0.64 -3.16 -40.71
C MET A 179 0.01 -4.55 -40.90
N GLU A 180 0.74 -5.62 -40.53
CA GLU A 180 0.22 -6.98 -40.53
C GLU A 180 -1.00 -7.11 -39.60
N ALA A 181 -0.87 -6.69 -38.34
CA ALA A 181 -1.97 -6.72 -37.37
C ALA A 181 -3.20 -5.91 -37.85
N TYR A 182 -2.98 -4.78 -38.54
CA TYR A 182 -4.06 -4.00 -39.15
C TYR A 182 -4.78 -4.77 -40.28
N LEU A 183 -4.02 -5.43 -41.17
CA LEU A 183 -4.59 -6.24 -42.25
C LEU A 183 -5.34 -7.45 -41.71
N GLU A 184 -4.79 -8.17 -40.72
CA GLU A 184 -5.45 -9.29 -40.05
C GLU A 184 -6.78 -8.85 -39.41
N GLY A 185 -6.80 -7.72 -38.70
CA GLY A 185 -8.02 -7.18 -38.11
C GLY A 185 -9.09 -6.85 -39.16
N LEU A 186 -8.70 -6.21 -40.28
CA LEU A 186 -9.62 -5.92 -41.38
C LEU A 186 -10.16 -7.20 -42.04
N GLU A 187 -9.31 -8.22 -42.19
CA GLU A 187 -9.69 -9.53 -42.74
C GLU A 187 -10.67 -10.25 -41.83
N ALA A 188 -10.42 -10.27 -40.52
CA ALA A 188 -11.34 -10.84 -39.53
C ALA A 188 -12.70 -10.11 -39.51
N ARG A 189 -12.68 -8.78 -39.62
CA ARG A 189 -13.91 -7.96 -39.72
C ARG A 189 -14.71 -8.29 -40.98
N ARG A 190 -14.02 -8.41 -42.11
CA ARG A 190 -14.62 -8.78 -43.40
C ARG A 190 -15.19 -10.19 -43.36
N ALA A 191 -14.48 -11.15 -42.78
CA ALA A 191 -14.96 -12.52 -42.60
C ALA A 191 -16.25 -12.55 -41.76
N SER A 192 -16.36 -11.63 -40.79
CA SER A 192 -17.56 -11.41 -39.98
C SER A 192 -18.65 -10.57 -40.67
N LYS A 193 -18.48 -10.25 -41.96
CA LYS A 193 -19.41 -9.46 -42.80
C LYS A 193 -19.74 -8.07 -42.24
N GLN A 194 -18.82 -7.46 -41.49
CA GLN A 194 -19.00 -6.11 -40.95
C GLN A 194 -18.37 -5.04 -41.87
N PRO A 195 -18.89 -3.79 -41.89
CA PRO A 195 -18.39 -2.73 -42.78
C PRO A 195 -16.95 -2.31 -42.48
N LEU A 196 -16.10 -2.20 -43.52
CA LEU A 196 -14.69 -1.81 -43.39
C LEU A 196 -14.47 -0.29 -43.49
N ASP A 197 -15.40 0.44 -44.13
CA ASP A 197 -15.33 1.89 -44.39
C ASP A 197 -15.48 2.76 -43.13
N THR A 198 -15.81 2.13 -42.00
CA THR A 198 -15.98 2.76 -40.69
C THR A 198 -14.71 2.74 -39.85
N VAL A 199 -13.72 1.92 -40.22
CA VAL A 199 -12.51 1.69 -39.43
C VAL A 199 -11.35 2.47 -40.02
N HIS A 200 -10.68 3.24 -39.17
CA HIS A 200 -9.50 4.02 -39.53
C HIS A 200 -8.38 3.78 -38.53
N SER A 201 -7.15 3.80 -39.03
CA SER A 201 -5.97 3.69 -38.19
C SER A 201 -4.86 4.64 -38.66
N VAL A 202 -4.02 5.04 -37.71
CA VAL A 202 -2.76 5.74 -37.96
C VAL A 202 -1.64 5.01 -37.22
N ALA A 203 -0.44 5.03 -37.78
CA ALA A 203 0.75 4.44 -37.17
C ALA A 203 1.74 5.56 -36.79
N SER A 204 1.77 5.93 -35.51
CA SER A 204 2.60 7.00 -34.96
C SER A 204 4.07 6.60 -34.89
N PHE A 205 4.81 6.84 -35.98
CA PHE A 205 6.25 6.63 -36.12
C PHE A 205 7.02 7.82 -35.54
N PHE A 206 7.80 7.58 -34.49
CA PHE A 206 8.50 8.61 -33.73
C PHE A 206 9.83 8.99 -34.39
N VAL A 207 10.10 10.28 -34.54
CA VAL A 207 11.29 10.75 -35.27
C VAL A 207 12.36 11.34 -34.35
N SER A 208 12.13 12.45 -33.64
CA SER A 208 13.22 13.16 -32.95
C SER A 208 13.97 12.33 -31.90
N ARG A 209 13.33 11.28 -31.35
CA ARG A 209 13.95 10.36 -30.38
C ARG A 209 15.01 9.47 -31.03
N ILE A 210 14.85 9.12 -32.30
CA ILE A 210 15.82 8.35 -33.08
C ILE A 210 17.10 9.16 -33.21
N ASP A 211 17.03 10.39 -33.73
CA ASP A 211 18.21 11.27 -33.84
C ASP A 211 18.88 11.49 -32.48
N THR A 212 18.10 11.77 -31.43
CA THR A 212 18.67 12.01 -30.09
C THR A 212 19.50 10.83 -29.59
N LEU A 213 19.06 9.60 -29.83
CA LEU A 213 19.81 8.40 -29.41
C LEU A 213 20.96 8.10 -30.36
N VAL A 214 20.73 8.17 -31.68
CA VAL A 214 21.77 7.90 -32.68
C VAL A 214 22.92 8.91 -32.57
N ASP A 215 22.64 10.21 -32.41
CA ASP A 215 23.67 11.24 -32.25
C ASP A 215 24.52 11.00 -30.99
N ARG A 216 23.89 10.55 -29.90
CA ARG A 216 24.60 10.17 -28.67
C ARG A 216 25.48 8.94 -28.89
N LEU A 217 24.97 7.92 -29.59
CA LEU A 217 25.73 6.71 -29.90
C LEU A 217 26.91 7.04 -30.83
N LEU A 218 26.69 7.84 -31.87
CA LEU A 218 27.74 8.34 -32.76
C LEU A 218 28.84 9.06 -31.98
N ALA A 219 28.48 10.00 -31.10
CA ALA A 219 29.45 10.70 -30.25
C ALA A 219 30.29 9.73 -29.41
N SER A 220 29.66 8.72 -28.80
CA SER A 220 30.35 7.72 -27.97
C SER A 220 31.27 6.77 -28.77
N ARG A 221 30.91 6.41 -30.00
CA ARG A 221 31.68 5.49 -30.85
C ARG A 221 32.90 6.18 -31.44
N LEU A 222 32.79 7.46 -31.81
CA LEU A 222 33.90 8.25 -32.34
C LEU A 222 35.01 8.50 -31.32
N THR A 223 34.69 8.53 -30.02
CA THR A 223 35.72 8.60 -28.97
C THR A 223 36.52 7.29 -28.84
N ASN A 224 35.95 6.16 -29.26
CA ASN A 224 36.50 4.81 -29.03
C ASN A 224 37.03 4.10 -30.28
N LEU A 225 36.87 4.67 -31.48
CA LEU A 225 37.31 4.08 -32.75
C LEU A 225 38.14 5.10 -33.57
N PRO A 226 39.47 5.18 -33.36
CA PRO A 226 40.35 6.14 -34.04
C PRO A 226 40.41 5.97 -35.57
N GLU A 227 40.05 4.79 -36.09
CA GLU A 227 40.05 4.48 -37.53
C GLU A 227 38.91 5.18 -38.31
N PHE A 228 37.88 5.67 -37.61
CA PHE A 228 36.81 6.47 -38.20
C PHE A 228 37.06 7.96 -37.96
N SER A 229 37.45 8.69 -39.01
CA SER A 229 37.65 10.14 -38.94
C SER A 229 36.38 10.87 -38.45
N PRO A 230 36.48 11.83 -37.51
CA PRO A 230 35.37 12.67 -37.05
C PRO A 230 34.56 13.33 -38.19
N VAL A 231 35.24 13.75 -39.25
CA VAL A 231 34.65 14.38 -40.45
C VAL A 231 33.69 13.42 -41.20
N LYS A 232 33.94 12.10 -41.14
CA LYS A 232 33.08 11.11 -41.81
C LYS A 232 31.80 10.81 -41.04
N ALA A 233 31.72 11.11 -39.75
CA ALA A 233 30.54 10.81 -38.93
C ALA A 233 29.65 12.04 -38.67
N GLU A 234 30.19 13.25 -38.76
CA GLU A 234 29.40 14.49 -38.75
C GLU A 234 28.29 14.49 -39.81
N LYS A 235 28.53 13.88 -40.98
CA LYS A 235 27.54 13.75 -42.05
C LYS A 235 26.29 12.94 -41.65
N TRP A 236 26.35 12.13 -40.59
CA TRP A 236 25.23 11.32 -40.11
C TRP A 236 24.49 11.94 -38.93
N LEU A 237 25.03 13.01 -38.32
CA LEU A 237 24.38 13.68 -37.20
C LEU A 237 23.02 14.23 -37.62
N GLY A 238 21.99 13.78 -36.91
CA GLY A 238 20.61 14.17 -37.14
C GLY A 238 20.03 13.72 -38.48
N THR A 239 20.59 12.72 -39.16
CA THR A 239 20.02 12.22 -40.43
C THR A 239 19.18 10.96 -40.24
N ALA A 240 19.41 10.22 -39.16
CA ALA A 240 18.85 8.90 -38.91
C ALA A 240 17.32 8.88 -38.87
N ALA A 241 16.69 9.84 -38.19
CA ALA A 241 15.24 9.89 -38.02
C ALA A 241 14.50 10.15 -39.34
N VAL A 242 15.01 11.11 -40.14
CA VAL A 242 14.43 11.41 -41.46
C VAL A 242 14.65 10.23 -42.41
N ALA A 243 15.84 9.63 -42.40
CA ALA A 243 16.13 8.43 -43.19
C ALA A 243 15.18 7.28 -42.83
N ALA A 244 15.03 6.97 -41.53
CA ALA A 244 14.13 5.93 -41.05
C ALA A 244 12.67 6.18 -41.44
N ALA A 245 12.18 7.42 -41.31
CA ALA A 245 10.82 7.78 -41.70
C ALA A 245 10.58 7.66 -43.22
N LYS A 246 11.55 8.06 -44.06
CA LYS A 246 11.48 7.86 -45.51
C LYS A 246 11.42 6.38 -45.88
N LEU A 247 12.24 5.54 -45.26
CA LEU A 247 12.22 4.09 -45.46
C LEU A 247 10.91 3.45 -44.96
N ALA A 248 10.39 3.88 -43.80
CA ALA A 248 9.09 3.45 -43.30
C ALA A 248 7.95 3.81 -44.26
N TYR A 249 8.01 4.97 -44.91
CA TYR A 249 7.03 5.36 -45.92
C TYR A 249 7.10 4.47 -47.19
N GLN A 250 8.28 3.99 -47.59
CA GLN A 250 8.40 3.02 -48.69
C GLN A 250 7.77 1.67 -48.34
N GLU A 251 7.93 1.21 -47.10
CA GLU A 251 7.27 -0.01 -46.61
C GLU A 251 5.75 0.14 -46.58
N PHE A 252 5.25 1.29 -46.13
CA PHE A 252 3.83 1.64 -46.23
C PHE A 252 3.33 1.53 -47.68
N LYS A 253 4.04 2.12 -48.66
CA LYS A 253 3.66 2.01 -50.08
C LYS A 253 3.68 0.57 -50.58
N SER A 254 4.67 -0.22 -50.17
CA SER A 254 4.80 -1.63 -50.55
C SER A 254 3.60 -2.45 -50.05
N VAL A 255 3.30 -2.37 -48.75
CA VAL A 255 2.23 -3.16 -48.11
C VAL A 255 0.86 -2.73 -48.60
N PHE A 256 0.56 -1.43 -48.63
CA PHE A 256 -0.73 -0.93 -49.06
C PHE A 256 -0.90 -0.85 -50.59
N GLY A 257 0.19 -1.01 -51.35
CA GLY A 257 0.16 -1.25 -52.80
C GLY A 257 -0.06 -2.72 -53.17
N SER A 258 -0.01 -3.64 -52.20
CA SER A 258 -0.08 -5.09 -52.43
C SER A 258 -1.44 -5.57 -52.94
N ALA A 259 -1.44 -6.75 -53.58
CA ALA A 259 -2.68 -7.40 -54.00
C ALA A 259 -3.61 -7.73 -52.81
N ARG A 260 -3.05 -8.03 -51.63
CA ARG A 260 -3.80 -8.30 -50.39
C ARG A 260 -4.63 -7.08 -49.99
N PHE A 261 -4.00 -5.92 -49.86
CA PHE A 261 -4.73 -4.70 -49.49
C PHE A 261 -5.70 -4.23 -50.58
N ARG A 262 -5.35 -4.34 -51.87
CA ARG A 262 -6.28 -3.99 -52.97
C ARG A 262 -7.63 -4.70 -52.84
N LYS A 263 -7.64 -5.98 -52.45
CA LYS A 263 -8.88 -6.74 -52.20
C LYS A 263 -9.70 -6.20 -51.02
N LEU A 264 -9.05 -5.68 -49.98
CA LEU A 264 -9.70 -5.07 -48.82
C LEU A 264 -10.22 -3.66 -49.15
N SER A 265 -9.42 -2.87 -49.86
CA SER A 265 -9.79 -1.52 -50.30
C SER A 265 -10.99 -1.51 -51.25
N GLN A 266 -11.07 -2.48 -52.18
CA GLN A 266 -12.27 -2.70 -53.02
C GLN A 266 -13.52 -3.06 -52.19
N ALA A 267 -13.33 -3.64 -51.01
CA ALA A 267 -14.39 -3.91 -50.03
C ALA A 267 -14.64 -2.74 -49.05
N GLY A 268 -14.03 -1.57 -49.29
CA GLY A 268 -14.23 -0.34 -48.52
C GLY A 268 -13.20 -0.08 -47.43
N ALA A 269 -12.13 -0.88 -47.30
CA ALA A 269 -11.12 -0.65 -46.27
C ALA A 269 -10.30 0.63 -46.50
N ASN A 270 -9.98 1.33 -45.42
CA ASN A 270 -9.14 2.52 -45.41
C ASN A 270 -7.65 2.18 -45.27
N LEU A 271 -6.76 3.07 -45.71
CA LEU A 271 -5.32 2.99 -45.44
C LEU A 271 -5.04 3.25 -43.96
N GLN A 272 -4.11 2.50 -43.35
CA GLN A 272 -3.49 2.92 -42.11
C GLN A 272 -2.41 3.95 -42.45
N ARG A 273 -2.65 5.22 -42.15
CA ARG A 273 -1.73 6.30 -42.54
C ARG A 273 -0.50 6.33 -41.63
N PRO A 274 0.72 6.52 -42.17
CA PRO A 274 1.87 6.88 -41.35
C PRO A 274 1.59 8.22 -40.66
N LEU A 275 1.86 8.28 -39.36
CA LEU A 275 1.78 9.49 -38.56
C LEU A 275 3.16 9.82 -37.98
N TRP A 276 3.73 10.95 -38.35
CA TRP A 276 5.01 11.41 -37.82
C TRP A 276 4.81 12.03 -36.45
N ALA A 277 5.35 11.37 -35.42
CA ALA A 277 5.21 11.77 -34.01
C ALA A 277 6.54 12.22 -33.42
N SER A 278 6.49 13.00 -32.33
CA SER A 278 7.68 13.61 -31.73
C SER A 278 8.47 14.45 -32.76
N THR A 279 7.78 15.35 -33.46
CA THR A 279 8.33 16.17 -34.56
C THR A 279 8.88 17.52 -34.13
N SER A 280 8.96 17.79 -32.82
CA SER A 280 9.74 18.92 -32.31
C SER A 280 11.24 18.63 -32.37
N THR A 281 11.99 19.55 -32.95
CA THR A 281 13.45 19.53 -32.93
C THR A 281 13.99 19.64 -31.50
N LYS A 282 14.93 18.74 -31.13
CA LYS A 282 15.52 18.67 -29.79
C LYS A 282 16.91 19.30 -29.68
N ASN A 283 17.61 19.38 -30.81
CA ASN A 283 18.93 19.99 -30.91
C ASN A 283 18.79 21.40 -31.53
N PRO A 284 19.18 22.48 -30.84
CA PRO A 284 19.04 23.84 -31.34
C PRO A 284 19.87 24.13 -32.60
N LEU A 285 20.84 23.27 -32.95
CA LEU A 285 21.60 23.38 -34.20
C LEU A 285 20.82 22.91 -35.44
N TYR A 286 19.70 22.24 -35.24
CA TYR A 286 18.84 21.79 -36.33
C TYR A 286 17.68 22.75 -36.54
N PRO A 287 17.19 22.92 -37.78
CA PRO A 287 15.98 23.70 -38.04
C PRO A 287 14.82 23.19 -37.19
N ASP A 288 14.02 24.11 -36.63
CA ASP A 288 12.82 23.81 -35.83
C ASP A 288 11.68 23.17 -36.67
N THR A 289 11.79 23.21 -37.99
CA THR A 289 10.90 22.56 -38.97
C THR A 289 11.47 21.25 -39.56
N LYS A 290 12.60 20.76 -39.05
CA LYS A 290 13.36 19.59 -39.56
C LYS A 290 12.53 18.32 -39.76
N TYR A 291 11.57 18.06 -38.89
CA TYR A 291 10.74 16.85 -38.93
C TYR A 291 9.35 17.07 -39.53
N VAL A 292 9.17 18.18 -40.25
CA VAL A 292 7.95 18.46 -41.02
C VAL A 292 8.27 18.42 -42.51
N GLY A 293 9.12 19.32 -43.01
CA GLY A 293 9.39 19.50 -44.44
C GLY A 293 9.87 18.23 -45.16
N PRO A 294 10.94 17.55 -44.72
CA PRO A 294 11.44 16.33 -45.35
C PRO A 294 10.47 15.13 -45.30
N LEU A 295 9.42 15.21 -44.48
CA LEU A 295 8.48 14.13 -44.23
C LEU A 295 7.10 14.39 -44.87
N VAL A 296 6.98 15.45 -45.68
CA VAL A 296 5.77 15.74 -46.44
C VAL A 296 5.54 14.64 -47.48
N GLY A 297 4.35 14.05 -47.46
CA GLY A 297 3.95 13.03 -48.43
C GLY A 297 2.47 12.72 -48.37
N ARG A 298 1.95 12.17 -49.47
CA ARG A 298 0.54 11.78 -49.59
C ARG A 298 0.14 10.74 -48.54
N HIS A 299 -1.11 10.83 -48.08
CA HIS A 299 -1.69 9.91 -47.11
C HIS A 299 -0.92 9.82 -45.79
N THR A 300 -0.27 10.91 -45.36
CA THR A 300 0.42 10.97 -44.07
C THR A 300 -0.26 11.94 -43.10
N VAL A 301 0.09 11.80 -41.83
CA VAL A 301 -0.27 12.73 -40.76
C VAL A 301 1.03 13.19 -40.10
N ASN A 302 1.11 14.45 -39.66
CA ASN A 302 2.16 14.92 -38.78
C ASN A 302 1.50 15.49 -37.52
N THR A 303 1.80 14.94 -36.36
CA THR A 303 1.30 15.48 -35.09
C THR A 303 2.35 16.41 -34.49
N MET A 304 2.02 17.70 -34.41
CA MET A 304 2.94 18.76 -34.05
C MET A 304 2.58 19.34 -32.68
N PRO A 305 3.56 19.53 -31.76
CA PRO A 305 3.34 20.38 -30.61
C PRO A 305 3.20 21.84 -31.06
N LEU A 306 2.58 22.68 -30.22
CA LEU A 306 2.31 24.09 -30.54
C LEU A 306 3.54 24.86 -31.03
N VAL A 307 4.71 24.60 -30.44
CA VAL A 307 5.96 25.26 -30.84
C VAL A 307 6.34 24.96 -32.29
N THR A 308 6.21 23.70 -32.73
CA THR A 308 6.51 23.28 -34.10
C THR A 308 5.42 23.75 -35.06
N LEU A 309 4.16 23.75 -34.63
CA LEU A 309 3.05 24.29 -35.42
C LEU A 309 3.24 25.79 -35.71
N HIS A 310 3.65 26.57 -34.71
CA HIS A 310 3.93 27.99 -34.87
C HIS A 310 5.15 28.25 -35.76
N ALA A 311 6.26 27.53 -35.57
CA ALA A 311 7.42 27.62 -36.45
C ALA A 311 7.05 27.31 -37.91
N TRP A 312 6.23 26.28 -38.14
CA TRP A 312 5.76 25.94 -39.48
C TRP A 312 4.85 27.01 -40.09
N LEU A 313 3.97 27.62 -39.30
CA LEU A 313 3.12 28.72 -39.77
C LEU A 313 3.92 29.98 -40.13
N ASP A 314 5.02 30.22 -39.42
CA ASP A 314 5.90 31.39 -39.63
C ASP A 314 6.75 31.24 -40.90
N HIS A 315 7.48 30.12 -41.05
CA HIS A 315 8.48 29.96 -42.11
C HIS A 315 8.57 28.54 -42.71
N GLY A 316 7.51 27.73 -42.57
CA GLY A 316 7.45 26.39 -43.18
C GLY A 316 7.39 26.41 -44.70
N ILE A 317 8.13 25.52 -45.36
CA ILE A 317 8.18 25.40 -46.82
C ILE A 317 7.63 24.03 -47.22
N VAL A 318 6.55 24.02 -48.02
CA VAL A 318 5.95 22.78 -48.52
C VAL A 318 6.66 22.34 -49.81
N VAL A 319 7.21 21.13 -49.79
CA VAL A 319 7.71 20.42 -50.97
C VAL A 319 6.88 19.15 -51.12
N GLU A 320 6.13 19.03 -52.23
CA GLU A 320 5.27 17.87 -52.48
C GLU A 320 6.11 16.59 -52.56
N ASP A 321 5.62 15.52 -51.90
CA ASP A 321 6.25 14.19 -51.86
C ASP A 321 7.75 14.19 -51.44
N ALA A 322 8.17 15.14 -50.60
CA ALA A 322 9.53 15.22 -50.05
C ALA A 322 9.99 13.95 -49.31
N VAL A 323 9.07 13.19 -48.74
CA VAL A 323 9.34 11.89 -48.10
C VAL A 323 9.76 10.81 -49.13
N GLU A 324 9.43 11.00 -50.41
CA GLU A 324 9.82 10.13 -51.52
C GLU A 324 11.11 10.58 -52.22
N ALA A 325 11.56 11.80 -51.98
CA ALA A 325 12.84 12.28 -52.49
C ALA A 325 14.00 11.55 -51.78
N ASP A 326 15.13 11.34 -52.48
CA ASP A 326 16.39 10.87 -51.90
C ASP A 326 16.29 9.58 -51.06
N VAL A 327 15.48 8.61 -51.47
CA VAL A 327 15.36 7.31 -50.78
C VAL A 327 16.68 6.54 -50.76
N GLU A 328 17.47 6.64 -51.83
CA GLU A 328 18.80 6.02 -51.89
C GLU A 328 19.77 6.65 -50.87
N TRP A 329 19.65 7.96 -50.61
CA TRP A 329 20.38 8.59 -49.50
C TRP A 329 19.93 8.02 -48.16
N ALA A 330 18.62 7.85 -47.92
CA ALA A 330 18.11 7.27 -46.68
C ALA A 330 18.65 5.84 -46.44
N LYS A 331 18.72 5.02 -47.50
CA LYS A 331 19.37 3.70 -47.44
C LYS A 331 20.86 3.82 -47.09
N SER A 332 21.57 4.75 -47.72
CA SER A 332 23.01 4.97 -47.46
C SER A 332 23.29 5.42 -46.02
N VAL A 333 22.36 6.14 -45.38
CA VAL A 333 22.46 6.52 -43.96
C VAL A 333 22.38 5.28 -43.08
N ALA A 334 21.40 4.40 -43.32
CA ALA A 334 21.26 3.15 -42.55
C ALA A 334 22.51 2.27 -42.68
N VAL A 335 23.01 2.05 -43.90
CA VAL A 335 24.24 1.28 -44.15
C VAL A 335 25.46 1.94 -43.51
N GLY A 336 25.57 3.27 -43.58
CA GLY A 336 26.67 4.01 -42.97
C GLY A 336 26.69 3.91 -41.45
N LEU A 337 25.53 3.98 -40.80
CA LEU A 337 25.39 3.79 -39.36
C LEU A 337 25.77 2.35 -38.93
N GLU A 338 25.41 1.34 -39.72
CA GLU A 338 25.81 -0.05 -39.46
C GLU A 338 27.33 -0.24 -39.52
N GLN A 339 28.03 0.43 -40.43
CA GLN A 339 29.50 0.38 -40.54
C GLN A 339 30.20 0.89 -39.28
N VAL A 340 29.56 1.76 -38.49
CA VAL A 340 30.06 2.22 -37.19
C VAL A 340 29.41 1.51 -36.00
N GLY A 341 28.72 0.39 -36.25
CA GLY A 341 28.14 -0.48 -35.25
C GLY A 341 26.83 0.05 -34.63
N ILE A 342 26.09 0.89 -35.35
CA ILE A 342 24.79 1.42 -34.93
C ILE A 342 23.70 0.87 -35.86
N SER A 343 22.89 -0.05 -35.35
CA SER A 343 21.71 -0.57 -36.06
C SER A 343 20.47 0.27 -35.72
N LEU A 344 19.76 0.76 -36.73
CA LEU A 344 18.50 1.49 -36.53
C LEU A 344 17.41 0.61 -35.92
N ASP A 345 17.43 -0.70 -36.18
CA ASP A 345 16.47 -1.64 -35.60
C ASP A 345 16.73 -1.86 -34.11
N ALA A 346 18.01 -2.01 -33.72
CA ALA A 346 18.40 -2.10 -32.30
C ALA A 346 18.08 -0.79 -31.54
N VAL A 347 18.34 0.35 -32.16
CA VAL A 347 17.95 1.68 -31.65
C VAL A 347 16.43 1.76 -31.44
N GLY A 348 15.65 1.28 -32.41
CA GLY A 348 14.19 1.29 -32.30
C GLY A 348 13.65 0.38 -31.21
N ALA A 349 14.23 -0.82 -31.03
CA ALA A 349 13.88 -1.73 -29.94
C ALA A 349 14.17 -1.09 -28.56
N GLN A 350 15.37 -0.51 -28.39
CA GLN A 350 15.73 0.20 -27.16
C GLN A 350 14.77 1.37 -26.88
N LEU A 351 14.45 2.19 -27.90
CA LEU A 351 13.54 3.32 -27.75
C LEU A 351 12.11 2.92 -27.43
N GLN A 352 11.67 1.74 -27.89
CA GLN A 352 10.36 1.21 -27.54
C GLN A 352 10.31 0.86 -26.04
N GLU A 353 11.29 0.11 -25.55
CA GLU A 353 11.39 -0.29 -24.14
C GLU A 353 11.52 0.93 -23.21
N GLU A 354 12.45 1.84 -23.51
CA GLU A 354 12.57 3.12 -22.80
C GLU A 354 11.30 3.98 -22.94
N GLY A 355 10.58 3.85 -24.06
CA GLY A 355 9.36 4.59 -24.36
C GLY A 355 8.23 4.27 -23.41
N ILE A 356 8.04 2.99 -23.08
CA ILE A 356 7.05 2.51 -22.12
C ILE A 356 7.38 3.06 -20.72
N ALA A 357 8.64 2.91 -20.27
CA ALA A 357 9.09 3.43 -18.98
C ALA A 357 8.90 4.96 -18.87
N LYS A 358 9.20 5.70 -19.96
CA LYS A 358 8.99 7.16 -20.04
C LYS A 358 7.52 7.57 -20.08
N PHE A 359 6.57 6.65 -20.27
CA PHE A 359 5.13 6.92 -20.23
C PHE A 359 4.52 6.60 -18.86
N LEU A 360 5.07 5.61 -18.15
CA LEU A 360 4.70 5.30 -16.76
C LEU A 360 4.97 6.49 -15.84
N GLN A 361 6.17 7.10 -15.93
CA GLN A 361 6.54 8.18 -15.01
C GLN A 361 5.61 9.43 -15.08
N PRO A 362 5.26 9.99 -16.27
CA PRO A 362 4.29 11.09 -16.34
C PRO A 362 2.88 10.67 -15.91
N PHE A 363 2.48 9.42 -16.15
CA PHE A 363 1.21 8.90 -15.70
C PHE A 363 1.13 8.81 -14.17
N ASP A 364 2.20 8.35 -13.52
CA ASP A 364 2.30 8.34 -12.07
C ASP A 364 2.27 9.74 -11.46
N LYS A 365 2.98 10.69 -12.08
CA LYS A 365 2.92 12.11 -11.67
C LYS A 365 1.52 12.68 -11.81
N LEU A 366 0.81 12.32 -12.88
CA LEU A 366 -0.59 12.70 -13.10
C LEU A 366 -1.51 12.14 -12.01
N LEU A 367 -1.46 10.82 -11.78
CA LEU A 367 -2.26 10.18 -10.75
C LEU A 367 -1.90 10.68 -9.36
N ALA A 368 -0.62 10.94 -9.06
CA ALA A 368 -0.15 11.57 -7.83
C ALA A 368 -0.78 12.94 -7.61
N ALA A 369 -0.80 13.78 -8.64
CA ALA A 369 -1.35 15.12 -8.53
C ALA A 369 -2.87 15.09 -8.31
N ILE A 370 -3.58 14.20 -8.99
CA ILE A 370 -5.01 13.99 -8.77
C ILE A 370 -5.26 13.43 -7.38
N GLU A 371 -4.47 12.46 -6.93
CA GLU A 371 -4.56 11.85 -5.60
C GLU A 371 -4.32 12.90 -4.50
N ALA A 372 -3.32 13.77 -4.66
CA ALA A 372 -3.07 14.86 -3.73
C ALA A 372 -4.27 15.82 -3.63
N LYS A 373 -4.92 16.14 -4.76
CA LYS A 373 -6.16 16.94 -4.81
C LYS A 373 -7.35 16.18 -4.21
N ARG A 374 -7.49 14.88 -4.49
CA ARG A 374 -8.52 13.97 -3.95
C ARG A 374 -8.43 13.86 -2.43
N GLN A 375 -7.25 13.58 -1.89
CA GLN A 375 -7.00 13.53 -0.44
C GLN A 375 -7.30 14.86 0.24
N LYS A 376 -6.94 15.98 -0.39
CA LYS A 376 -7.28 17.33 0.10
C LYS A 376 -8.81 17.51 0.17
N ALA A 377 -9.54 17.09 -0.87
CA ALA A 377 -11.00 17.17 -0.91
C ALA A 377 -11.69 16.28 0.13
N LEU A 378 -11.12 15.11 0.41
CA LEU A 378 -11.62 14.16 1.40
C LEU A 378 -11.18 14.48 2.84
N GLY A 379 -10.27 15.44 3.03
CA GLY A 379 -9.70 15.75 4.33
C GLY A 379 -8.92 14.57 4.93
N VAL A 380 -8.30 13.71 4.11
CA VAL A 380 -7.61 12.49 4.59
C VAL A 380 -6.24 12.83 5.20
N THR A 381 -5.93 12.16 6.32
CA THR A 381 -4.63 12.12 7.00
C THR A 381 -3.48 11.80 6.04
N ARG A 382 -2.56 12.75 5.84
CA ARG A 382 -1.36 12.56 5.02
C ARG A 382 -0.25 11.95 5.86
N ILE A 383 0.47 10.97 5.29
CA ILE A 383 1.82 10.65 5.76
C ILE A 383 2.74 11.71 5.20
N GLN A 384 3.45 12.41 6.09
CA GLN A 384 4.57 13.25 5.73
C GLN A 384 5.83 12.48 6.09
N VAL A 385 6.66 12.23 5.08
CA VAL A 385 7.96 11.58 5.25
C VAL A 385 8.98 12.62 4.83
N GLU A 386 9.64 13.24 5.80
CA GLU A 386 10.57 14.35 5.53
C GLU A 386 12.01 13.86 5.40
N THR A 387 12.44 12.89 6.20
CA THR A 387 13.76 12.26 6.03
C THR A 387 13.76 10.76 6.32
N LEU A 388 14.47 10.03 5.46
CA LEU A 388 14.82 8.63 5.62
C LEU A 388 16.30 8.49 5.28
N PRO A 389 17.14 7.89 6.15
CA PRO A 389 18.55 7.67 5.84
C PRO A 389 18.75 6.81 4.59
N ASN A 390 17.74 6.01 4.23
CA ASN A 390 17.69 5.21 3.01
C ASN A 390 16.59 5.68 2.05
N ALA A 391 16.36 7.00 1.94
CA ALA A 391 15.32 7.56 1.07
C ALA A 391 15.39 7.03 -0.37
N ARG A 392 16.61 6.87 -0.90
CA ARG A 392 16.84 6.26 -2.22
C ARG A 392 16.38 4.81 -2.28
N THR A 393 16.75 3.97 -1.31
CA THR A 393 16.33 2.56 -1.25
C THR A 393 14.83 2.42 -1.10
N VAL A 394 14.19 3.25 -0.28
CA VAL A 394 12.73 3.29 -0.16
C VAL A 394 12.09 3.74 -1.48
N GLN A 395 12.71 4.69 -2.18
CA GLN A 395 12.23 5.13 -3.49
C GLN A 395 12.32 4.03 -4.53
N GLU A 396 13.46 3.36 -4.63
CA GLU A 396 13.71 2.22 -5.52
C GLU A 396 12.77 1.06 -5.19
N SER A 397 12.58 0.73 -3.90
CA SER A 397 11.68 -0.33 -3.46
C SER A 397 10.22 -0.02 -3.76
N SER A 398 9.80 1.24 -3.66
CA SER A 398 8.44 1.64 -4.05
C SER A 398 8.24 1.62 -5.56
N GLN A 399 9.27 1.96 -6.34
CA GLN A 399 9.23 1.81 -7.79
C GLN A 399 9.09 0.32 -8.17
N ALA A 400 9.93 -0.53 -7.60
CA ALA A 400 9.85 -1.98 -7.81
C ALA A 400 8.50 -2.57 -7.37
N ALA A 401 7.94 -2.12 -6.24
CA ALA A 401 6.60 -2.55 -5.79
C ALA A 401 5.49 -2.08 -6.75
N THR A 402 5.65 -0.91 -7.38
CA THR A 402 4.73 -0.42 -8.41
C THR A 402 4.79 -1.30 -9.65
N GLU A 403 5.99 -1.59 -10.15
CA GLU A 403 6.23 -2.46 -11.31
C GLU A 403 5.76 -3.90 -11.07
N ALA A 404 5.93 -4.40 -9.84
CA ALA A 404 5.46 -5.71 -9.41
C ALA A 404 3.95 -5.74 -9.03
N LEU A 405 3.22 -4.65 -9.28
CA LEU A 405 1.78 -4.53 -9.10
C LEU A 405 1.31 -4.84 -7.67
N TYR A 406 2.06 -4.42 -6.64
CA TYR A 406 1.77 -4.75 -5.24
C TYR A 406 0.35 -4.36 -4.79
N ILE A 407 -0.11 -3.16 -5.15
CA ILE A 407 -1.44 -2.66 -4.76
C ILE A 407 -2.57 -3.53 -5.35
N PRO A 408 -2.71 -3.66 -6.69
CA PRO A 408 -3.76 -4.51 -7.25
C PRO A 408 -3.63 -5.98 -6.83
N ARG A 409 -2.42 -6.52 -6.64
CA ARG A 409 -2.23 -7.88 -6.13
C ARG A 409 -2.71 -8.02 -4.69
N LEU A 410 -2.41 -7.05 -3.82
CA LEU A 410 -2.88 -7.03 -2.44
C LEU A 410 -4.41 -7.00 -2.39
N TRP A 411 -5.04 -6.05 -3.08
CA TRP A 411 -6.50 -5.91 -3.12
C TRP A 411 -7.19 -7.08 -3.86
N GLY A 412 -6.52 -7.67 -4.84
CA GLY A 412 -6.90 -8.91 -5.52
C GLY A 412 -6.69 -10.17 -4.68
N LYS A 413 -6.20 -10.04 -3.44
CA LYS A 413 -5.91 -11.14 -2.51
C LYS A 413 -4.91 -12.17 -3.10
N ASP A 414 -3.98 -11.72 -3.94
CA ASP A 414 -2.95 -12.55 -4.54
C ASP A 414 -1.90 -12.95 -3.50
N THR A 415 -1.96 -14.22 -3.11
CA THR A 415 -1.09 -14.81 -2.08
C THR A 415 0.38 -14.89 -2.48
N SER A 416 0.67 -14.81 -3.78
CA SER A 416 2.05 -14.87 -4.30
C SER A 416 2.89 -13.65 -3.92
N LEU A 417 2.29 -12.62 -3.30
CA LEU A 417 3.01 -11.54 -2.62
C LEU A 417 3.82 -12.01 -1.41
N TRP A 418 3.43 -13.10 -0.74
CA TRP A 418 4.09 -13.56 0.49
C TRP A 418 4.74 -14.93 0.35
N THR A 419 4.24 -15.78 -0.54
CA THR A 419 4.73 -17.16 -0.66
C THR A 419 4.44 -17.76 -2.03
N GLN A 420 5.32 -18.64 -2.50
CA GLN A 420 5.08 -19.52 -3.65
C GLN A 420 4.65 -20.93 -3.21
N ASP A 421 4.68 -21.23 -1.90
CA ASP A 421 4.21 -22.50 -1.36
C ASP A 421 2.67 -22.55 -1.36
N GLU A 422 2.10 -23.50 -2.09
CA GLU A 422 0.65 -23.64 -2.25
C GLU A 422 -0.10 -23.87 -0.92
N LYS A 423 0.49 -24.61 0.02
CA LYS A 423 -0.16 -24.92 1.31
C LYS A 423 -0.22 -23.67 2.17
N VAL A 424 0.87 -22.90 2.21
CA VAL A 424 0.91 -21.61 2.91
C VAL A 424 0.00 -20.60 2.20
N ALA A 425 -0.02 -20.56 0.86
CA ALA A 425 -0.90 -19.70 0.08
C ALA A 425 -2.38 -19.95 0.41
N ARG A 426 -2.84 -21.20 0.47
CA ARG A 426 -4.22 -21.53 0.86
C ARG A 426 -4.55 -21.07 2.29
N ALA A 427 -3.60 -21.19 3.22
CA ALA A 427 -3.79 -20.69 4.59
C ALA A 427 -3.89 -19.16 4.64
N ILE A 428 -3.09 -18.45 3.84
CA ILE A 428 -3.13 -16.98 3.71
C ILE A 428 -4.45 -16.54 3.07
N ALA A 429 -4.89 -17.18 1.99
CA ALA A 429 -6.14 -16.83 1.31
C ALA A 429 -7.34 -16.77 2.27
N ASN A 430 -7.36 -17.66 3.27
CA ASN A 430 -8.36 -17.71 4.35
C ASN A 430 -8.11 -16.70 5.48
N ARG A 431 -7.27 -15.68 5.27
CA ARG A 431 -6.92 -14.63 6.25
C ARG A 431 -6.95 -13.22 5.66
N LEU A 432 -7.43 -13.05 4.42
CA LEU A 432 -7.44 -11.77 3.69
C LEU A 432 -8.81 -11.07 3.67
N GLY A 433 -9.76 -11.49 4.52
CA GLY A 433 -11.09 -10.86 4.63
C GLY A 433 -11.08 -9.44 5.20
N TRP A 434 -9.96 -9.01 5.81
CA TRP A 434 -9.83 -7.68 6.40
C TRP A 434 -9.75 -6.57 5.34
N LEU A 435 -9.28 -6.87 4.13
CA LEU A 435 -9.17 -5.89 3.05
C LEU A 435 -10.52 -5.26 2.68
N ASP A 436 -11.57 -6.07 2.56
CA ASP A 436 -12.91 -5.63 2.17
C ASP A 436 -13.88 -5.49 3.36
N VAL A 437 -13.38 -5.60 4.61
CA VAL A 437 -14.21 -5.65 5.81
C VAL A 437 -15.04 -4.39 6.02
N ALA A 438 -14.46 -3.20 5.77
CA ALA A 438 -15.18 -1.94 5.94
C ALA A 438 -16.43 -1.87 5.03
N ALA A 439 -16.32 -2.38 3.80
CA ALA A 439 -17.43 -2.43 2.86
C ALA A 439 -18.51 -3.42 3.32
N LYS A 440 -18.10 -4.58 3.83
CA LYS A 440 -18.99 -5.61 4.40
C LYS A 440 -19.71 -5.15 5.67
N MET A 441 -19.03 -4.37 6.53
CA MET A 441 -19.58 -3.91 7.81
C MET A 441 -20.44 -2.65 7.68
N ARG A 442 -20.24 -1.84 6.64
CA ARG A 442 -21.00 -0.59 6.46
C ARG A 442 -22.53 -0.78 6.44
N PRO A 443 -23.11 -1.82 5.81
CA PRO A 443 -24.53 -2.13 5.92
C PRO A 443 -24.99 -2.55 7.33
N MET A 444 -24.10 -3.11 8.15
CA MET A 444 -24.42 -3.60 9.50
C MET A 444 -24.57 -2.47 10.54
N VAL A 445 -24.11 -1.26 10.23
CA VAL A 445 -24.13 -0.11 11.16
C VAL A 445 -25.51 0.13 11.77
N LYS A 446 -26.58 0.02 10.98
CA LYS A 446 -27.95 0.23 11.48
C LYS A 446 -28.36 -0.80 12.53
N ASP A 447 -27.98 -2.06 12.35
CA ASP A 447 -28.28 -3.14 13.29
C ASP A 447 -27.43 -3.03 14.56
N LEU A 448 -26.13 -2.72 14.43
CA LEU A 448 -25.23 -2.51 15.57
C LEU A 448 -25.66 -1.33 16.45
N THR A 449 -26.01 -0.20 15.82
CA THR A 449 -26.52 0.98 16.54
C THR A 449 -27.88 0.73 17.19
N HIS A 450 -28.76 -0.05 16.55
CA HIS A 450 -30.02 -0.49 17.16
C HIS A 450 -29.78 -1.37 18.39
N PHE A 451 -28.87 -2.34 18.29
CA PHE A 451 -28.50 -3.20 19.41
C PHE A 451 -27.94 -2.39 20.60
N ALA A 452 -27.03 -1.46 20.35
CA ALA A 452 -26.49 -0.59 21.39
C ALA A 452 -27.59 0.27 22.05
N ALA A 453 -28.54 0.78 21.26
CA ALA A 453 -29.69 1.51 21.79
C ALA A 453 -30.63 0.63 22.63
N GLN A 454 -30.78 -0.66 22.31
CA GLN A 454 -31.50 -1.63 23.16
C GLN A 454 -30.77 -1.84 24.49
N VAL A 455 -29.46 -2.13 24.46
CA VAL A 455 -28.65 -2.31 25.69
C VAL A 455 -28.75 -1.09 26.60
N ARG A 456 -28.67 0.12 26.04
CA ARG A 456 -28.86 1.35 26.81
C ARG A 456 -30.27 1.45 27.43
N ARG A 457 -31.31 1.18 26.65
CA ARG A 457 -32.71 1.26 27.12
C ARG A 457 -33.02 0.24 28.21
N ASP A 458 -32.39 -0.94 28.15
CA ASP A 458 -32.54 -2.00 29.14
C ASP A 458 -31.79 -1.71 30.45
N GLY A 459 -31.13 -0.55 30.57
CA GLY A 459 -30.55 -0.07 31.82
C GLY A 459 -29.15 -0.60 32.11
N PHE A 460 -28.45 -1.15 31.13
CA PHE A 460 -27.03 -1.46 31.27
C PHE A 460 -26.21 -0.17 31.35
N ARG A 461 -25.29 -0.12 32.31
CA ARG A 461 -24.41 1.02 32.57
C ARG A 461 -22.94 0.68 32.36
N HIS A 462 -22.61 -0.60 32.37
CA HIS A 462 -21.26 -1.10 32.19
C HIS A 462 -21.21 -2.16 31.11
N VAL A 463 -20.12 -2.17 30.37
CA VAL A 463 -19.72 -3.26 29.48
C VAL A 463 -18.35 -3.76 29.90
N VAL A 464 -18.21 -5.08 30.05
CA VAL A 464 -16.93 -5.73 30.34
C VAL A 464 -16.62 -6.71 29.21
N LEU A 465 -15.56 -6.45 28.47
CA LEU A 465 -15.09 -7.36 27.42
C LEU A 465 -14.15 -8.39 28.01
N LEU A 466 -14.52 -9.67 27.84
CA LEU A 466 -13.78 -10.85 28.26
C LEU A 466 -13.08 -11.43 27.02
N GLY A 467 -11.81 -11.08 26.84
CA GLY A 467 -11.12 -11.35 25.59
C GLY A 467 -9.61 -11.16 25.71
N MET A 468 -8.90 -11.51 24.65
CA MET A 468 -7.44 -11.45 24.61
C MET A 468 -6.93 -11.06 23.22
N GLY A 469 -5.79 -10.38 23.18
CA GLY A 469 -5.11 -9.99 21.95
C GLY A 469 -6.00 -9.18 21.01
N GLY A 470 -6.21 -9.70 19.78
CA GLY A 470 -6.89 -8.95 18.73
C GLY A 470 -8.37 -8.68 19.02
N SER A 471 -8.95 -9.48 19.92
CA SER A 471 -10.34 -9.32 20.36
C SER A 471 -10.52 -8.26 21.47
N SER A 472 -9.43 -7.80 22.10
CA SER A 472 -9.49 -6.85 23.24
C SER A 472 -8.80 -5.50 22.95
N LEU A 473 -7.68 -5.48 22.22
CA LEU A 473 -6.86 -4.27 22.07
C LEU A 473 -7.55 -3.16 21.28
N CYS A 474 -8.13 -3.45 20.11
CA CYS A 474 -8.86 -2.42 19.34
C CYS A 474 -10.04 -1.82 20.13
N PRO A 475 -10.90 -2.63 20.80
CA PRO A 475 -11.89 -2.12 21.74
C PRO A 475 -11.29 -1.25 22.87
N GLU A 476 -10.13 -1.63 23.42
CA GLU A 476 -9.44 -0.83 24.44
C GLU A 476 -9.00 0.53 23.90
N VAL A 477 -8.42 0.56 22.69
CA VAL A 477 -8.05 1.81 22.01
C VAL A 477 -9.26 2.73 21.92
N CYS A 478 -10.39 2.20 21.44
CA CYS A 478 -11.60 2.98 21.26
C CYS A 478 -12.16 3.49 22.60
N ALA A 479 -12.19 2.65 23.63
CA ALA A 479 -12.65 3.04 24.96
C ALA A 479 -11.79 4.16 25.57
N LYS A 480 -10.46 4.05 25.49
CA LYS A 480 -9.53 5.04 26.05
C LYS A 480 -9.49 6.33 25.25
N THR A 481 -9.66 6.27 23.93
CA THR A 481 -9.58 7.44 23.04
C THR A 481 -10.90 8.23 22.99
N PHE A 482 -12.05 7.56 22.90
CA PHE A 482 -13.36 8.22 22.76
C PHE A 482 -14.12 8.35 24.08
N GLY A 483 -13.91 7.42 25.02
CA GLY A 483 -14.79 7.26 26.17
C GLY A 483 -16.20 6.82 25.76
N ALA A 484 -17.09 6.76 26.75
CA ALA A 484 -18.51 6.53 26.50
C ALA A 484 -19.22 7.83 26.13
N ALA A 485 -20.02 7.80 25.07
CA ALA A 485 -20.96 8.86 24.76
C ALA A 485 -21.99 9.01 25.88
N LYS A 486 -22.64 10.18 25.97
CA LYS A 486 -23.66 10.46 26.99
C LYS A 486 -24.73 9.37 27.00
N ASP A 487 -25.04 8.87 28.19
CA ASP A 487 -26.04 7.82 28.46
C ASP A 487 -25.69 6.43 27.93
N TYR A 488 -24.56 6.22 27.25
CA TYR A 488 -24.07 4.90 26.86
C TYR A 488 -23.25 4.24 27.99
N PRO A 489 -23.19 2.90 28.05
CA PRO A 489 -22.32 2.19 28.98
C PRO A 489 -20.84 2.55 28.83
N ASP A 490 -20.10 2.51 29.94
CA ASP A 490 -18.64 2.52 29.88
C ASP A 490 -18.07 1.13 29.57
N LEU A 491 -16.94 1.09 28.85
CA LEU A 491 -16.31 -0.16 28.43
C LEU A 491 -15.02 -0.40 29.21
N ARG A 492 -14.93 -1.57 29.86
CA ARG A 492 -13.72 -2.09 30.49
C ARG A 492 -13.26 -3.37 29.80
N ILE A 493 -11.95 -3.54 29.71
CA ILE A 493 -11.33 -4.75 29.17
C ILE A 493 -10.81 -5.59 30.33
N LEU A 494 -11.11 -6.88 30.31
CA LEU A 494 -10.50 -7.86 31.19
C LEU A 494 -9.74 -8.89 30.35
N ASP A 495 -8.42 -8.72 30.34
CA ASP A 495 -7.47 -9.57 29.64
C ASP A 495 -6.22 -9.89 30.50
N ASN A 496 -6.37 -9.77 31.82
CA ASN A 496 -5.36 -10.13 32.80
C ASN A 496 -5.93 -11.16 33.79
N THR A 497 -5.28 -12.32 33.86
CA THR A 497 -5.69 -13.47 34.68
C THR A 497 -5.17 -13.39 36.12
N ASP A 498 -4.42 -12.34 36.48
CA ASP A 498 -4.06 -12.07 37.86
C ASP A 498 -5.32 -11.91 38.74
N PRO A 499 -5.41 -12.61 39.89
CA PRO A 499 -6.58 -12.53 40.78
C PRO A 499 -6.98 -11.11 41.19
N ALA A 500 -6.01 -10.22 41.42
CA ALA A 500 -6.30 -8.84 41.80
C ALA A 500 -6.88 -8.04 40.63
N ALA A 501 -6.48 -8.34 39.39
CA ALA A 501 -7.08 -7.75 38.20
C ALA A 501 -8.55 -8.14 38.02
N VAL A 502 -8.86 -9.43 38.19
CA VAL A 502 -10.24 -9.94 38.13
C VAL A 502 -11.10 -9.30 39.22
N GLN A 503 -10.61 -9.25 40.45
CA GLN A 503 -11.31 -8.61 41.57
C GLN A 503 -11.52 -7.10 41.35
N ALA A 504 -10.52 -6.40 40.80
CA ALA A 504 -10.63 -4.97 40.52
C ALA A 504 -11.76 -4.68 39.52
N VAL A 505 -11.88 -5.47 38.44
CA VAL A 505 -12.99 -5.34 37.49
C VAL A 505 -14.33 -5.66 38.17
N ARG A 506 -14.40 -6.75 38.93
CA ARG A 506 -15.60 -7.15 39.68
C ARG A 506 -16.09 -6.06 40.65
N ALA A 507 -15.17 -5.35 41.31
CA ALA A 507 -15.47 -4.27 42.24
C ALA A 507 -15.86 -2.96 41.53
N ALA A 508 -15.41 -2.75 40.30
CA ALA A 508 -15.63 -1.52 39.54
C ALA A 508 -16.99 -1.45 38.82
N VAL A 509 -17.78 -2.53 38.81
CA VAL A 509 -19.04 -2.61 38.05
C VAL A 509 -20.20 -3.11 38.91
N SER A 510 -21.41 -2.63 38.61
CA SER A 510 -22.65 -3.17 39.16
C SER A 510 -23.15 -4.33 38.29
N LEU A 511 -23.05 -5.57 38.79
CA LEU A 511 -23.37 -6.77 38.00
C LEU A 511 -24.77 -6.78 37.37
N PRO A 512 -25.86 -6.39 38.08
CA PRO A 512 -27.20 -6.33 37.48
C PRO A 512 -27.34 -5.30 36.34
N HIS A 513 -26.39 -4.39 36.21
CA HIS A 513 -26.36 -3.37 35.15
C HIS A 513 -25.13 -3.54 34.24
N THR A 514 -24.52 -4.72 34.21
CA THR A 514 -23.33 -5.01 33.40
C THR A 514 -23.64 -6.00 32.29
N LEU A 515 -23.21 -5.65 31.07
CA LEU A 515 -23.18 -6.53 29.91
C LEU A 515 -21.76 -7.05 29.71
N PHE A 516 -21.59 -8.36 29.61
CA PHE A 516 -20.32 -9.02 29.35
C PHE A 516 -20.23 -9.42 27.87
N ILE A 517 -19.09 -9.13 27.24
CA ILE A 517 -18.79 -9.56 25.87
C ILE A 517 -17.78 -10.70 25.95
N ALA A 518 -18.21 -11.94 25.71
CA ALA A 518 -17.29 -13.06 25.50
C ALA A 518 -16.77 -13.00 24.06
N ALA A 519 -15.51 -12.57 23.89
CA ALA A 519 -14.91 -12.37 22.58
C ALA A 519 -13.79 -13.40 22.36
N SER A 520 -14.02 -14.36 21.46
CA SER A 520 -13.02 -15.36 21.08
C SER A 520 -13.30 -15.87 19.69
N LYS A 521 -12.33 -15.73 18.78
CA LYS A 521 -12.42 -16.26 17.41
C LYS A 521 -12.65 -17.77 17.40
N SER A 522 -11.81 -18.52 18.12
CA SER A 522 -11.91 -19.99 18.18
C SER A 522 -13.02 -20.50 19.10
N GLY A 523 -13.51 -19.66 20.01
CA GLY A 523 -14.40 -20.06 21.10
C GLY A 523 -13.72 -20.90 22.19
N THR A 524 -12.40 -21.07 22.13
CA THR A 524 -11.62 -21.95 23.02
C THR A 524 -10.54 -21.22 23.81
N THR A 525 -10.45 -19.88 23.68
CA THR A 525 -9.50 -19.07 24.44
C THR A 525 -9.71 -19.26 25.94
N ILE A 526 -8.70 -19.80 26.64
CA ILE A 526 -8.80 -20.17 28.05
C ILE A 526 -9.19 -18.97 28.91
N GLU A 527 -8.60 -17.80 28.66
CA GLU A 527 -8.83 -16.58 29.44
C GLU A 527 -10.29 -16.12 29.32
N THR A 528 -10.83 -16.05 28.10
CA THR A 528 -12.25 -15.75 27.85
C THR A 528 -13.17 -16.72 28.59
N ASN A 529 -12.86 -18.02 28.55
CA ASN A 529 -13.70 -19.06 29.13
C ASN A 529 -13.70 -19.01 30.66
N VAL A 530 -12.55 -18.80 31.31
CA VAL A 530 -12.49 -18.71 32.77
C VAL A 530 -13.10 -17.42 33.30
N PHE A 531 -12.97 -16.30 32.57
CA PHE A 531 -13.66 -15.06 32.95
C PHE A 531 -15.17 -15.20 32.83
N TYR A 532 -15.66 -15.83 31.75
CA TYR A 532 -17.08 -16.13 31.60
C TYR A 532 -17.62 -16.95 32.78
N LYS A 533 -16.94 -18.06 33.11
CA LYS A 533 -17.32 -18.92 34.24
C LYS A 533 -17.39 -18.15 35.55
N TYR A 534 -16.40 -17.29 35.81
CA TYR A 534 -16.35 -16.47 37.01
C TYR A 534 -17.53 -15.48 37.09
N PHE A 535 -17.73 -14.63 36.08
CA PHE A 535 -18.81 -13.62 36.14
C PHE A 535 -20.21 -14.22 36.06
N ARG A 536 -20.35 -15.38 35.39
CA ARG A 536 -21.61 -16.11 35.40
C ARG A 536 -21.97 -16.57 36.82
N ALA A 537 -21.03 -17.18 37.53
CA ALA A 537 -21.25 -17.60 38.91
C ALA A 537 -21.50 -16.40 39.84
N GLU A 538 -20.84 -15.26 39.62
CA GLU A 538 -21.08 -14.06 40.41
C GLU A 538 -22.49 -13.48 40.21
N LEU A 539 -23.03 -13.51 38.98
CA LEU A 539 -24.42 -13.13 38.71
C LEU A 539 -25.42 -14.08 39.37
N GLU A 540 -25.14 -15.39 39.33
CA GLU A 540 -25.98 -16.41 39.96
C GLU A 540 -26.00 -16.28 41.49
N LYS A 541 -24.85 -16.01 42.12
CA LYS A 541 -24.75 -15.74 43.55
C LYS A 541 -25.57 -14.52 43.99
N LEU A 542 -25.73 -13.52 43.12
CA LEU A 542 -26.57 -12.35 43.38
C LEU A 542 -28.07 -12.59 43.08
N GLY A 543 -28.45 -13.79 42.63
CA GLY A 543 -29.83 -14.11 42.30
C GLY A 543 -30.35 -13.39 41.04
N VAL A 544 -29.47 -12.98 40.11
CA VAL A 544 -29.87 -12.32 38.87
C VAL A 544 -30.62 -13.33 37.97
N SER A 545 -31.93 -13.11 37.80
CA SER A 545 -32.75 -13.90 36.88
C SER A 545 -32.29 -13.71 35.43
N ASN A 546 -32.23 -14.80 34.65
CA ASN A 546 -31.77 -14.79 33.26
C ASN A 546 -30.32 -14.26 33.10
N ALA A 547 -29.39 -14.72 33.95
CA ALA A 547 -27.97 -14.34 33.89
C ALA A 547 -27.36 -14.44 32.48
N GLY A 548 -27.81 -15.35 31.61
CA GLY A 548 -27.42 -15.44 30.20
C GLY A 548 -27.63 -14.15 29.41
N ASN A 549 -28.71 -13.42 29.68
CA ASN A 549 -29.06 -12.17 29.02
C ASN A 549 -28.10 -11.00 29.34
N HIS A 550 -27.16 -11.21 30.27
CA HIS A 550 -26.04 -10.31 30.56
C HIS A 550 -24.81 -10.61 29.69
N PHE A 551 -24.87 -11.59 28.79
CA PHE A 551 -23.74 -11.96 27.94
C PHE A 551 -24.08 -11.81 26.47
N VAL A 552 -23.09 -11.38 25.69
CA VAL A 552 -23.04 -11.52 24.24
C VAL A 552 -21.79 -12.27 23.84
N ALA A 553 -21.87 -13.00 22.72
CA ALA A 553 -20.72 -13.67 22.13
C ALA A 553 -20.32 -12.98 20.82
N ILE A 554 -19.01 -12.78 20.61
CA ILE A 554 -18.43 -12.44 19.31
C ILE A 554 -17.44 -13.55 18.95
N THR A 555 -17.72 -14.29 17.89
CA THR A 555 -16.99 -15.51 17.54
C THR A 555 -17.18 -15.88 16.06
N ASP A 556 -16.43 -16.85 15.58
CA ASP A 556 -16.63 -17.42 14.24
C ASP A 556 -17.82 -18.38 14.22
N GLU A 557 -18.29 -18.72 13.02
CA GLU A 557 -19.35 -19.71 12.84
C GLU A 557 -18.91 -21.11 13.33
N GLY A 558 -19.83 -21.85 13.97
CA GLY A 558 -19.61 -23.24 14.35
C GLY A 558 -18.65 -23.47 15.54
N THR A 559 -18.31 -22.44 16.31
CA THR A 559 -17.40 -22.58 17.46
C THR A 559 -18.12 -23.06 18.72
N PRO A 560 -17.40 -23.64 19.71
CA PRO A 560 -17.97 -24.00 21.01
C PRO A 560 -18.61 -22.82 21.76
N LEU A 561 -18.18 -21.59 21.47
CA LEU A 561 -18.77 -20.39 22.06
C LEU A 561 -20.17 -20.09 21.50
N VAL A 562 -20.46 -20.46 20.25
CA VAL A 562 -21.84 -20.41 19.71
C VAL A 562 -22.75 -21.38 20.46
N GLU A 563 -22.28 -22.60 20.71
CA GLU A 563 -23.03 -23.63 21.43
C GLU A 563 -23.28 -23.23 22.88
N LEU A 564 -22.24 -22.72 23.56
CA LEU A 564 -22.34 -22.15 24.90
C LEU A 564 -23.38 -21.03 24.95
N ALA A 565 -23.27 -20.06 24.03
CA ALA A 565 -24.17 -18.91 24.00
C ALA A 565 -25.63 -19.31 23.78
N ARG A 566 -25.90 -20.31 22.94
CA ARG A 566 -27.25 -20.86 22.74
C ARG A 566 -27.77 -21.58 23.99
N ARG A 567 -26.96 -22.47 24.57
CA ARG A 567 -27.33 -23.23 25.77
C ARG A 567 -27.63 -22.31 26.95
N GLU A 568 -26.79 -21.30 27.14
CA GLU A 568 -26.86 -20.36 28.25
C GLU A 568 -27.77 -19.17 27.99
N LYS A 569 -28.44 -19.13 26.83
CA LYS A 569 -29.38 -18.08 26.40
C LYS A 569 -28.74 -16.68 26.46
N PHE A 570 -27.58 -16.53 25.83
CA PHE A 570 -26.94 -15.24 25.65
C PHE A 570 -27.88 -14.29 24.90
N ARG A 571 -27.79 -13.01 25.24
CA ARG A 571 -28.61 -11.96 24.63
C ARG A 571 -28.44 -11.91 23.11
N ARG A 572 -27.21 -12.09 22.63
CA ARG A 572 -26.89 -12.07 21.21
C ARG A 572 -25.60 -12.81 20.89
N VAL A 573 -25.57 -13.44 19.72
CA VAL A 573 -24.36 -14.00 19.11
C VAL A 573 -24.06 -13.23 17.83
N PHE A 574 -22.86 -12.68 17.73
CA PHE A 574 -22.33 -12.01 16.55
C PHE A 574 -21.34 -12.96 15.86
N ILE A 575 -21.71 -13.42 14.67
CA ILE A 575 -20.86 -14.30 13.85
C ILE A 575 -19.97 -13.43 12.98
N ASN A 576 -18.67 -13.47 13.25
CA ASN A 576 -17.66 -12.74 12.49
C ASN A 576 -17.20 -13.54 11.27
N PRO A 577 -16.80 -12.89 10.15
CA PRO A 577 -16.18 -13.59 9.04
C PRO A 577 -14.90 -14.33 9.48
N SER A 578 -14.86 -15.63 9.24
CA SER A 578 -13.77 -16.50 9.67
C SER A 578 -12.47 -16.28 8.90
N ASP A 579 -12.56 -15.64 7.72
CA ASP A 579 -11.44 -15.28 6.84
C ASP A 579 -10.66 -14.04 7.32
N ILE A 580 -10.93 -13.54 8.53
CA ILE A 580 -10.25 -12.39 9.14
C ILE A 580 -9.35 -12.86 10.30
N GLY A 581 -8.05 -12.58 10.23
CA GLY A 581 -7.12 -12.87 11.33
C GLY A 581 -7.44 -12.07 12.60
N GLY A 582 -7.18 -12.63 13.79
CA GLY A 582 -7.56 -12.00 15.06
C GLY A 582 -7.02 -10.58 15.23
N ARG A 583 -5.73 -10.35 14.96
CA ARG A 583 -5.09 -9.02 15.01
C ARG A 583 -5.46 -8.09 13.84
N PHE A 584 -6.07 -8.61 12.78
CA PHE A 584 -6.58 -7.87 11.61
C PHE A 584 -8.11 -7.65 11.69
N SER A 585 -8.67 -7.71 12.91
CA SER A 585 -10.12 -7.70 13.13
C SER A 585 -10.66 -6.36 13.64
N ALA A 586 -9.85 -5.30 13.65
CA ALA A 586 -10.17 -4.01 14.23
C ALA A 586 -11.46 -3.39 13.65
N LEU A 587 -11.66 -3.51 12.34
CA LEU A 587 -12.84 -3.01 11.64
C LEU A 587 -13.94 -4.07 11.41
N SER A 588 -13.82 -5.22 12.07
CA SER A 588 -14.82 -6.31 12.04
C SER A 588 -15.80 -6.20 13.22
N LEU A 589 -16.65 -7.21 13.44
CA LEU A 589 -17.57 -7.23 14.59
C LEU A 589 -16.85 -7.20 15.94
N PHE A 590 -15.61 -7.72 16.02
CA PHE A 590 -14.80 -7.66 17.23
C PHE A 590 -14.50 -6.23 17.69
N GLY A 591 -14.28 -5.29 16.77
CA GLY A 591 -14.12 -3.87 17.11
C GLY A 591 -15.45 -3.10 17.10
N LEU A 592 -16.30 -3.32 16.09
CA LEU A 592 -17.49 -2.50 15.87
C LEU A 592 -18.61 -2.71 16.90
N VAL A 593 -18.76 -3.91 17.46
CA VAL A 593 -19.76 -4.16 18.51
C VAL A 593 -19.42 -3.38 19.79
N PRO A 594 -18.19 -3.46 20.34
CA PRO A 594 -17.79 -2.59 21.45
C PRO A 594 -17.88 -1.10 21.14
N MET A 595 -17.47 -0.65 19.95
CA MET A 595 -17.57 0.76 19.54
C MET A 595 -19.03 1.25 19.50
N ALA A 596 -19.96 0.45 19.01
CA ALA A 596 -21.39 0.78 19.03
C ALA A 596 -21.91 0.92 20.47
N LEU A 597 -21.50 0.02 21.36
CA LEU A 597 -21.94 -0.01 22.76
C LEU A 597 -21.48 1.20 23.56
N ILE A 598 -20.38 1.84 23.20
CA ILE A 598 -19.94 3.11 23.80
C ILE A 598 -20.48 4.35 23.05
N GLY A 599 -21.26 4.16 21.99
CA GLY A 599 -21.96 5.23 21.27
C GLY A 599 -21.13 5.98 20.22
N MET A 600 -20.10 5.34 19.64
CA MET A 600 -19.34 5.92 18.53
C MET A 600 -20.16 5.98 17.22
N ASP A 601 -19.89 6.97 16.38
CA ASP A 601 -20.46 7.06 15.03
C ASP A 601 -19.73 6.11 14.07
N LEU A 602 -20.23 4.88 13.98
CA LEU A 602 -19.68 3.87 13.10
C LEU A 602 -19.84 4.21 11.61
N GLY A 603 -20.87 5.00 11.26
CA GLY A 603 -21.11 5.42 9.88
C GLY A 603 -19.98 6.32 9.41
N LEU A 604 -19.69 7.38 10.18
CA LEU A 604 -18.59 8.29 9.92
C LEU A 604 -17.23 7.56 9.89
N LEU A 605 -16.98 6.68 10.87
CA LEU A 605 -15.74 5.89 10.94
C LEU A 605 -15.53 5.08 9.65
N LEU A 606 -16.51 4.26 9.28
CA LEU A 606 -16.39 3.37 8.11
C LEU A 606 -16.42 4.13 6.79
N ASP A 607 -17.16 5.24 6.69
CA ASP A 607 -17.16 6.07 5.48
C ASP A 607 -15.79 6.69 5.21
N ARG A 608 -15.04 7.09 6.26
CA ARG A 608 -13.65 7.54 6.13
C ARG A 608 -12.71 6.42 5.72
N VAL A 609 -12.86 5.23 6.29
CA VAL A 609 -12.08 4.05 5.87
C VAL A 609 -12.35 3.71 4.41
N LEU A 610 -13.61 3.72 3.98
CA LEU A 610 -13.99 3.43 2.59
C LEU A 610 -13.45 4.49 1.63
N ALA A 611 -13.46 5.76 2.03
CA ALA A 611 -12.85 6.83 1.24
C ALA A 611 -11.33 6.62 1.10
N PHE A 612 -10.66 6.17 2.16
CA PHE A 612 -9.25 5.82 2.17
C PHE A 612 -8.94 4.57 1.31
N SER A 613 -9.67 3.47 1.50
CA SER A 613 -9.45 2.21 0.78
C SER A 613 -9.69 2.33 -0.73
N ARG A 614 -10.67 3.15 -1.16
CA ARG A 614 -10.88 3.46 -2.58
C ARG A 614 -9.77 4.35 -3.17
N GLY A 615 -9.00 5.06 -2.35
CA GLY A 615 -7.80 5.78 -2.81
C GLY A 615 -6.68 4.87 -3.29
N ALA A 616 -6.63 3.65 -2.76
CA ALA A 616 -5.68 2.59 -3.09
C ALA A 616 -6.06 1.83 -4.39
N GLY A 617 -6.61 2.54 -5.39
CA GLY A 617 -7.10 1.94 -6.62
C GLY A 617 -6.04 1.10 -7.35
N ASN A 618 -6.52 0.12 -8.13
CA ASN A 618 -5.76 -0.99 -8.74
C ASN A 618 -4.53 -0.63 -9.62
N LEU A 619 -4.21 0.65 -9.85
CA LEU A 619 -3.09 1.08 -10.72
C LEU A 619 -2.54 2.43 -10.25
N VAL A 620 -2.13 2.52 -8.99
CA VAL A 620 -1.47 3.71 -8.43
C VAL A 620 -0.04 3.33 -8.05
N SER A 621 0.91 4.25 -8.15
CA SER A 621 2.26 4.02 -7.64
C SER A 621 2.24 3.70 -6.14
N ALA A 622 3.04 2.73 -5.70
CA ALA A 622 3.26 2.40 -4.30
C ALA A 622 3.79 3.58 -3.47
N GLN A 623 4.32 4.63 -4.12
CA GLN A 623 4.71 5.89 -3.49
C GLN A 623 3.51 6.71 -2.97
N LEU A 624 2.33 6.50 -3.53
CA LEU A 624 1.14 7.30 -3.26
C LEU A 624 0.19 6.59 -2.30
N ASP A 625 0.21 5.26 -2.30
CA ASP A 625 -0.50 4.49 -1.28
C ASP A 625 0.25 4.55 0.04
N SER A 626 -0.35 5.26 0.97
CA SER A 626 0.27 5.53 2.26
C SER A 626 0.38 4.31 3.18
N GLY A 627 -0.46 3.29 3.04
CA GLY A 627 -0.30 2.03 3.78
C GLY A 627 0.87 1.23 3.23
N VAL A 628 0.93 1.06 1.91
CA VAL A 628 2.02 0.35 1.23
C VAL A 628 3.35 1.06 1.44
N ARG A 629 3.39 2.38 1.28
CA ARG A 629 4.60 3.18 1.51
C ARG A 629 5.10 3.07 2.95
N LEU A 630 4.22 3.12 3.94
CA LEU A 630 4.61 2.90 5.34
C LEU A 630 5.22 1.50 5.52
N GLY A 631 4.60 0.47 4.94
CA GLY A 631 5.13 -0.90 4.95
C GLY A 631 6.51 -1.03 4.30
N ILE A 632 6.74 -0.33 3.18
CA ILE A 632 8.05 -0.28 2.51
C ILE A 632 9.08 0.40 3.40
N ILE A 633 8.74 1.54 4.00
CA ILE A 633 9.65 2.28 4.88
C ILE A 633 10.08 1.40 6.06
N LEU A 634 9.13 0.75 6.74
CA LEU A 634 9.41 -0.08 7.90
C LEU A 634 10.15 -1.37 7.50
N GLY A 635 9.80 -1.98 6.36
CA GLY A 635 10.48 -3.17 5.84
C GLY A 635 11.94 -2.90 5.45
N GLU A 636 12.20 -1.79 4.75
CA GLU A 636 13.56 -1.38 4.39
C GLU A 636 14.37 -0.91 5.61
N ALA A 637 13.73 -0.27 6.59
CA ALA A 637 14.37 0.03 7.87
C ALA A 637 14.80 -1.26 8.58
N ALA A 638 13.94 -2.27 8.67
CA ALA A 638 14.27 -3.56 9.28
C ALA A 638 15.42 -4.27 8.55
N LYS A 639 15.42 -4.29 7.21
CA LYS A 639 16.54 -4.84 6.41
C LYS A 639 17.87 -4.10 6.68
N ALA A 640 17.79 -2.81 6.96
CA ALA A 640 18.93 -1.97 7.36
C ALA A 640 19.27 -2.06 8.85
N LYS A 641 18.80 -3.10 9.57
CA LYS A 641 18.98 -3.31 11.02
C LYS A 641 18.40 -2.20 11.90
N ARG A 642 17.42 -1.45 11.37
CA ARG A 642 16.62 -0.45 12.09
C ARG A 642 15.24 -1.00 12.44
N ASP A 643 15.22 -2.16 13.06
CA ASP A 643 14.04 -2.96 13.38
C ASP A 643 13.37 -2.55 14.70
N LYS A 644 13.81 -1.47 15.36
CA LYS A 644 13.23 -0.99 16.63
C LYS A 644 12.39 0.24 16.35
N MET A 645 11.09 0.00 16.12
CA MET A 645 10.12 1.02 15.76
C MET A 645 9.56 1.71 16.99
N THR A 646 10.02 2.92 17.29
CA THR A 646 9.54 3.70 18.44
C THR A 646 8.34 4.53 18.07
N LEU A 647 7.21 4.30 18.74
CA LEU A 647 5.97 5.05 18.53
C LEU A 647 5.93 6.29 19.43
N VAL A 648 5.74 7.45 18.80
CA VAL A 648 5.52 8.73 19.47
C VAL A 648 4.10 9.17 19.16
N LEU A 649 3.22 9.11 20.15
CA LEU A 649 1.78 9.28 19.95
C LEU A 649 1.28 10.50 20.72
N SER A 650 0.35 11.24 20.13
CA SER A 650 -0.46 12.21 20.87
C SER A 650 -1.05 11.57 22.14
N PRO A 651 -1.15 12.27 23.29
CA PRO A 651 -1.63 11.69 24.54
C PRO A 651 -3.00 10.99 24.43
N LYS A 652 -3.95 11.56 23.67
CA LYS A 652 -5.27 10.94 23.44
C LYS A 652 -5.23 9.67 22.58
N LEU A 653 -4.14 9.45 21.85
CA LEU A 653 -3.92 8.29 20.99
C LEU A 653 -2.95 7.28 21.62
N ALA A 654 -2.50 7.46 22.86
CA ALA A 654 -1.46 6.62 23.47
C ALA A 654 -1.77 5.11 23.39
N SER A 655 -3.04 4.72 23.59
CA SER A 655 -3.50 3.33 23.51
C SER A 655 -3.47 2.73 22.10
N LEU A 656 -3.40 3.55 21.05
CA LEU A 656 -3.18 3.06 19.68
C LEU A 656 -1.86 2.29 19.58
N GLY A 657 -0.85 2.66 20.39
CA GLY A 657 0.42 1.97 20.48
C GLY A 657 0.27 0.50 20.86
N ASP A 658 -0.59 0.18 21.82
CA ASP A 658 -0.81 -1.20 22.28
C ASP A 658 -1.32 -2.10 21.12
N TRP A 659 -2.25 -1.58 20.31
CA TRP A 659 -2.79 -2.33 19.17
C TRP A 659 -1.78 -2.45 18.01
N ILE A 660 -1.05 -1.37 17.68
CA ILE A 660 0.02 -1.42 16.67
C ILE A 660 1.11 -2.39 17.11
N GLU A 661 1.46 -2.40 18.40
CA GLU A 661 2.44 -3.32 18.96
C GLU A 661 2.08 -4.77 18.66
N GLN A 662 0.85 -5.16 18.97
CA GLN A 662 0.36 -6.50 18.65
C GLN A 662 0.46 -6.77 17.15
N LEU A 663 -0.14 -5.89 16.34
CA LEU A 663 -0.25 -6.10 14.91
C LEU A 663 1.13 -6.33 14.28
N VAL A 664 2.10 -5.47 14.59
CA VAL A 664 3.43 -5.50 13.98
C VAL A 664 4.28 -6.62 14.57
N ALA A 665 4.38 -6.74 15.89
CA ALA A 665 5.27 -7.72 16.53
C ALA A 665 4.80 -9.16 16.25
N GLU A 666 3.50 -9.42 16.33
CA GLU A 666 2.94 -10.75 16.11
C GLU A 666 2.97 -11.16 14.64
N SER A 667 2.78 -10.21 13.72
CA SER A 667 2.85 -10.50 12.29
C SER A 667 4.28 -10.69 11.80
N THR A 668 5.23 -9.88 12.30
CA THR A 668 6.59 -9.83 11.75
C THR A 668 7.61 -10.71 12.49
N GLY A 669 7.38 -11.00 13.78
CA GLY A 669 8.32 -11.69 14.67
C GLY A 669 8.46 -13.19 14.43
N LYS A 670 9.01 -13.58 13.29
CA LYS A 670 9.09 -14.97 12.80
C LYS A 670 10.36 -15.22 12.00
N CYS A 671 10.78 -16.48 11.91
CA CYS A 671 11.92 -16.90 11.09
C CYS A 671 13.21 -16.12 11.39
N GLY A 672 13.43 -15.73 12.65
CA GLY A 672 14.59 -14.93 13.06
C GLY A 672 14.56 -13.47 12.59
N LYS A 673 13.42 -12.99 12.08
CA LYS A 673 13.18 -11.61 11.63
C LYS A 673 12.04 -10.99 12.43
N GLY A 674 11.91 -9.68 12.40
CA GLY A 674 10.80 -8.97 13.02
C GLY A 674 11.09 -7.51 13.24
N ILE A 675 10.05 -6.73 13.48
CA ILE A 675 10.12 -5.33 13.89
C ILE A 675 9.61 -5.27 15.33
N LEU A 676 10.44 -4.78 16.25
CA LEU A 676 10.07 -4.55 17.64
C LEU A 676 9.39 -3.18 17.78
N PRO A 677 8.10 -3.11 18.10
CA PRO A 677 7.45 -1.86 18.43
C PRO A 677 7.84 -1.45 19.86
N VAL A 678 8.25 -0.21 20.04
CA VAL A 678 8.63 0.37 21.32
C VAL A 678 7.61 1.45 21.67
N ILE A 679 6.72 1.12 22.61
CA ILE A 679 5.60 1.98 23.02
C ILE A 679 5.80 2.56 24.42
N GLY A 680 5.25 3.73 24.71
CA GLY A 680 5.33 4.37 26.04
C GLY A 680 6.75 4.73 26.49
N GLU A 681 7.72 4.78 25.58
CA GLU A 681 9.09 5.21 25.88
C GLU A 681 9.14 6.74 25.99
N ARG A 682 9.66 7.27 27.11
CA ARG A 682 9.92 8.71 27.22
C ARG A 682 11.08 9.08 26.29
N LEU A 683 10.87 10.01 25.35
CA LEU A 683 11.95 10.45 24.47
C LEU A 683 13.12 11.03 25.27
N ALA A 684 14.33 10.56 24.95
CA ALA A 684 15.60 10.96 25.54
C ALA A 684 16.43 11.79 24.53
N SER A 685 17.61 12.27 24.95
CA SER A 685 18.55 12.87 24.00
C SER A 685 19.03 11.81 23.01
N VAL A 686 19.40 12.25 21.81
CA VAL A 686 19.80 11.36 20.71
C VAL A 686 20.99 10.47 21.06
N SER A 687 21.92 10.97 21.88
CA SER A 687 23.05 10.19 22.43
C SER A 687 22.62 8.94 23.23
N MET A 688 21.35 8.85 23.61
CA MET A 688 20.80 7.73 24.39
C MET A 688 20.26 6.60 23.49
N TYR A 689 20.22 6.79 22.17
CA TYR A 689 19.69 5.82 21.22
C TYR A 689 20.79 5.19 20.38
N GLN A 690 20.71 3.88 20.21
CA GLN A 690 21.49 3.17 19.19
C GLN A 690 20.99 3.50 17.77
N ALA A 691 21.80 3.15 16.76
CA ALA A 691 21.47 3.36 15.36
C ALA A 691 20.36 2.42 14.83
N ASP A 692 19.83 1.52 15.68
CA ASP A 692 18.80 0.53 15.38
C ASP A 692 17.35 1.08 15.41
N ARG A 693 17.19 2.36 15.76
CA ARG A 693 15.87 3.00 15.88
C ARG A 693 15.32 3.50 14.55
N CYS A 694 14.01 3.35 14.41
CA CYS A 694 13.14 4.07 13.47
C CYS A 694 12.00 4.69 14.29
N PHE A 695 11.70 5.98 14.12
CA PHE A 695 10.64 6.65 14.88
C PHE A 695 9.41 6.88 14.01
N VAL A 696 8.23 6.62 14.56
CA VAL A 696 6.95 6.92 13.91
C VAL A 696 6.13 7.80 14.82
N SER A 697 5.88 9.03 14.37
CA SER A 697 5.05 10.02 15.04
C SER A 697 3.61 9.94 14.51
N ILE A 698 2.64 9.74 15.38
CA ILE A 698 1.21 9.80 15.05
C ILE A 698 0.57 10.87 15.94
N ALA A 699 0.23 12.00 15.32
CA ALA A 699 -0.22 13.19 16.04
C ALA A 699 -1.60 13.66 15.58
N LEU A 700 -2.42 14.12 16.52
CA LEU A 700 -3.62 14.91 16.20
C LEU A 700 -3.18 16.31 15.76
N ARG A 701 -3.88 16.86 14.77
CA ARG A 701 -3.64 18.23 14.29
C ARG A 701 -3.69 19.21 15.47
N GLY A 702 -2.60 19.97 15.64
CA GLY A 702 -2.45 20.98 16.70
C GLY A 702 -1.68 20.51 17.94
N ASP A 703 -1.37 19.22 18.07
CA ASP A 703 -0.56 18.70 19.16
C ASP A 703 0.95 19.00 18.96
N LYS A 704 1.68 19.08 20.08
CA LYS A 704 3.10 19.48 20.12
C LYS A 704 4.11 18.34 19.91
N GLU A 705 3.65 17.13 19.59
CA GLU A 705 4.56 15.98 19.36
C GLU A 705 5.53 16.21 18.19
N GLU A 706 5.15 17.06 17.24
CA GLU A 706 5.97 17.47 16.10
C GLU A 706 7.35 18.01 16.53
N ALA A 707 7.38 18.92 17.51
CA ALA A 707 8.63 19.53 17.98
C ALA A 707 9.58 18.51 18.62
N ARG A 708 9.05 17.43 19.22
CA ARG A 708 9.83 16.43 19.94
C ARG A 708 10.57 15.51 18.97
N VAL A 709 9.94 15.15 17.85
CA VAL A 709 10.53 14.26 16.84
C VAL A 709 11.45 15.01 15.86
N SER A 710 11.23 16.30 15.59
CA SER A 710 12.14 17.11 14.76
C SER A 710 13.57 17.19 15.31
N ALA A 711 13.75 17.09 16.64
CA ALA A 711 15.08 17.06 17.25
C ALA A 711 15.85 15.77 16.93
N LEU A 712 15.15 14.62 16.96
CA LEU A 712 15.70 13.31 16.61
C LEU A 712 16.10 13.25 15.13
N GLU A 713 15.25 13.83 14.28
CA GLU A 713 15.46 13.93 12.85
C GLU A 713 16.72 14.73 12.49
N LYS A 714 16.86 15.95 13.04
CA LYS A 714 18.01 16.83 12.80
C LYS A 714 19.35 16.18 13.16
N GLN A 715 19.33 15.15 13.98
CA GLN A 715 20.52 14.44 14.45
C GLN A 715 20.67 13.03 13.83
N GLY A 716 19.87 12.70 12.80
CA GLY A 716 20.12 11.58 11.90
C GLY A 716 19.27 10.33 12.10
N HIS A 717 18.26 10.33 12.99
CA HIS A 717 17.33 9.22 13.09
C HIS A 717 16.21 9.28 12.03
N PRO A 718 15.81 8.15 11.43
CA PRO A 718 14.63 8.11 10.56
C PRO A 718 13.36 8.47 11.34
N VAL A 719 12.55 9.37 10.78
CA VAL A 719 11.26 9.78 11.34
C VAL A 719 10.17 9.70 10.27
N VAL A 720 9.11 8.97 10.58
CA VAL A 720 7.87 8.94 9.80
C VAL A 720 6.80 9.73 10.54
N ARG A 721 6.07 10.62 9.86
CA ARG A 721 5.02 11.45 10.47
C ARG A 721 3.66 11.15 9.88
N ILE A 722 2.68 10.95 10.74
CA ILE A 722 1.27 10.72 10.41
C ILE A 722 0.44 11.73 11.19
N GLN A 723 -0.28 12.61 10.49
CA GLN A 723 -1.10 13.63 11.13
C GLN A 723 -2.58 13.38 10.92
N LEU A 724 -3.30 13.06 12.00
CA LEU A 724 -4.75 12.85 12.02
C LEU A 724 -5.46 14.21 12.15
N ASN A 725 -6.57 14.37 11.43
CA ASN A 725 -7.37 15.59 11.50
C ASN A 725 -8.23 15.62 12.76
N ASP A 726 -8.83 14.48 13.10
CA ASP A 726 -9.57 14.28 14.34
C ASP A 726 -9.56 12.78 14.74
N LEU A 727 -10.26 12.43 15.82
CA LEU A 727 -10.26 11.08 16.37
C LEU A 727 -10.86 10.02 15.43
N TYR A 728 -11.77 10.38 14.52
CA TYR A 728 -12.39 9.41 13.59
C TYR A 728 -11.44 8.98 12.47
N ASP A 729 -10.32 9.66 12.28
CA ASP A 729 -9.24 9.15 11.41
C ASP A 729 -8.56 7.90 12.00
N LEU A 730 -8.84 7.55 13.26
CA LEU A 730 -8.41 6.27 13.84
C LEU A 730 -8.85 5.06 12.99
N GLY A 731 -10.03 5.14 12.36
CA GLY A 731 -10.47 4.09 11.43
C GLY A 731 -9.50 3.89 10.27
N ILE A 732 -8.98 4.99 9.70
CA ILE A 732 -7.99 4.96 8.63
C ILE A 732 -6.70 4.31 9.13
N GLU A 733 -6.27 4.65 10.34
CA GLU A 733 -5.04 4.09 10.91
C GLU A 733 -5.14 2.58 11.13
N PHE A 734 -6.29 2.04 11.53
CA PHE A 734 -6.47 0.58 11.60
C PHE A 734 -6.17 -0.08 10.25
N LEU A 735 -6.77 0.40 9.15
CA LEU A 735 -6.52 -0.18 7.84
C LEU A 735 -5.10 0.11 7.32
N ARG A 736 -4.57 1.32 7.52
CA ARG A 736 -3.22 1.71 7.08
C ARG A 736 -2.15 0.81 7.69
N TRP A 737 -2.24 0.55 8.99
CA TRP A 737 -1.27 -0.28 9.70
C TRP A 737 -1.42 -1.77 9.35
N GLU A 738 -2.64 -2.26 9.10
CA GLU A 738 -2.86 -3.61 8.58
C GLU A 738 -2.19 -3.78 7.20
N ILE A 739 -2.38 -2.84 6.28
CA ILE A 739 -1.69 -2.82 4.98
C ILE A 739 -0.17 -2.75 5.16
N ALA A 740 0.33 -1.81 5.96
CA ALA A 740 1.76 -1.62 6.18
C ALA A 740 2.42 -2.90 6.70
N THR A 741 1.78 -3.55 7.69
CA THR A 741 2.27 -4.80 8.29
C THR A 741 2.29 -5.94 7.28
N ALA A 742 1.26 -6.07 6.44
CA ALA A 742 1.22 -7.08 5.39
C ALA A 742 2.34 -6.87 4.36
N ILE A 743 2.60 -5.62 3.95
CA ILE A 743 3.69 -5.27 3.03
C ILE A 743 5.07 -5.50 3.66
N CYS A 744 5.26 -5.17 4.95
CA CYS A 744 6.48 -5.54 5.67
C CYS A 744 6.72 -7.05 5.62
N GLY A 745 5.66 -7.86 5.81
CA GLY A 745 5.75 -9.32 5.73
C GLY A 745 6.28 -9.80 4.38
N SER A 746 5.78 -9.23 3.28
CA SER A 746 6.26 -9.52 1.93
C SER A 746 7.74 -9.17 1.76
N LEU A 747 8.14 -7.95 2.15
CA LEU A 747 9.53 -7.47 2.03
C LEU A 747 10.53 -8.26 2.88
N LEU A 748 10.10 -8.70 4.06
CA LEU A 748 10.91 -9.51 4.96
C LEU A 748 10.89 -11.00 4.58
N GLY A 749 10.06 -11.42 3.62
CA GLY A 749 9.93 -12.81 3.20
C GLY A 749 9.37 -13.71 4.30
N ILE A 750 8.30 -13.27 4.95
CA ILE A 750 7.61 -13.98 6.04
C ILE A 750 6.10 -14.00 5.79
N ASN A 751 5.41 -14.98 6.35
CA ASN A 751 3.95 -15.00 6.41
C ASN A 751 3.46 -14.07 7.53
N PRO A 752 2.79 -12.94 7.24
CA PRO A 752 2.34 -12.03 8.30
C PRO A 752 1.08 -12.52 9.02
N PHE A 753 0.41 -13.59 8.54
CA PHE A 753 -0.94 -13.97 8.95
C PHE A 753 -1.03 -15.19 9.89
N ASP A 754 0.07 -15.90 10.15
CA ASP A 754 0.16 -17.01 11.12
C ASP A 754 0.74 -16.58 12.48
N GLU A 755 0.85 -17.51 13.46
CA GLU A 755 1.28 -17.24 14.85
C GLU A 755 1.83 -18.51 15.56
N PRO A 756 2.89 -19.15 15.03
CA PRO A 756 3.34 -20.44 15.53
C PRO A 756 3.78 -20.43 17.01
N ASN A 757 4.44 -19.37 17.47
CA ASN A 757 5.02 -19.32 18.83
C ASN A 757 4.00 -18.91 19.90
N VAL A 758 2.88 -18.28 19.51
CA VAL A 758 1.74 -18.09 20.43
C VAL A 758 1.14 -19.44 20.81
N THR A 759 1.05 -20.37 19.84
CA THR A 759 0.52 -21.72 20.05
C THR A 759 1.40 -22.55 20.99
N GLU A 760 2.72 -22.37 20.92
CA GLU A 760 3.68 -23.02 21.81
C GLU A 760 3.48 -22.63 23.29
N SER A 761 3.38 -21.34 23.62
CA SER A 761 3.13 -20.89 24.99
C SER A 761 1.78 -21.41 25.54
N LYS A 762 0.76 -21.51 24.68
CA LYS A 762 -0.55 -22.09 25.04
C LYS A 762 -0.44 -23.58 25.39
N ARG A 763 0.32 -24.34 24.61
CA ARG A 763 0.57 -25.76 24.89
C ARG A 763 1.31 -25.94 26.21
N ASN A 764 2.40 -25.20 26.43
CA ASN A 764 3.18 -25.28 27.67
C ASN A 764 2.33 -24.93 28.91
N THR A 765 1.45 -23.94 28.79
CA THR A 765 0.48 -23.58 29.85
C THR A 765 -0.47 -24.73 30.14
N SER A 766 -1.01 -25.35 29.09
CA SER A 766 -1.97 -26.47 29.23
C SER A 766 -1.32 -27.68 29.90
N GLU A 767 -0.11 -28.05 29.50
CA GLU A 767 0.66 -29.14 30.13
C GLU A 767 0.94 -28.88 31.63
N LEU A 768 1.25 -27.63 31.98
CA LEU A 768 1.45 -27.21 33.37
C LEU A 768 0.17 -27.33 34.20
N LEU A 769 -0.97 -26.92 33.64
CA LEU A 769 -2.28 -27.04 34.29
C LEU A 769 -2.70 -28.49 34.45
N GLU A 770 -2.53 -29.32 33.41
CA GLU A 770 -2.81 -30.76 33.49
C GLU A 770 -1.98 -31.46 34.57
N SER A 771 -0.70 -31.10 34.68
CA SER A 771 0.19 -31.59 35.73
C SER A 771 -0.24 -31.11 37.12
N TYR A 772 -0.67 -29.84 37.24
CA TYR A 772 -1.22 -29.30 38.48
C TYR A 772 -2.48 -30.04 38.91
N CYS A 773 -3.42 -30.30 37.99
CA CYS A 773 -4.66 -31.04 38.29
C CYS A 773 -4.39 -32.46 38.81
N LYS A 774 -3.27 -33.07 38.44
CA LYS A 774 -2.86 -34.41 38.92
C LYS A 774 -2.11 -34.37 40.25
N SER A 775 -1.33 -33.33 40.52
CA SER A 775 -0.35 -33.30 41.62
C SER A 775 -0.61 -32.25 42.70
N GLY A 776 -1.49 -31.28 42.44
CA GLY A 776 -1.73 -30.10 43.27
C GLY A 776 -0.57 -29.09 43.32
N ARG A 777 0.47 -29.23 42.49
CA ARG A 777 1.68 -28.39 42.54
C ARG A 777 2.14 -27.96 41.14
N LEU A 778 2.51 -26.68 41.00
CA LEU A 778 3.15 -26.16 39.78
C LEU A 778 4.66 -26.41 39.84
N ALA A 779 5.25 -26.81 38.71
CA ALA A 779 6.69 -27.04 38.60
C ALA A 779 7.44 -25.74 38.27
N TYR A 780 8.18 -25.20 39.26
CA TYR A 780 9.03 -24.02 39.11
C TYR A 780 10.48 -24.40 38.74
N PRO A 781 11.19 -23.57 37.96
CA PRO A 781 12.63 -23.73 37.79
C PRO A 781 13.35 -23.48 39.12
N GLN A 782 14.39 -24.27 39.39
CA GLN A 782 15.17 -24.12 40.62
C GLN A 782 15.81 -22.72 40.69
N PRO A 783 15.64 -22.00 41.81
CA PRO A 783 16.23 -20.67 41.96
C PRO A 783 17.74 -20.77 42.08
N HIS A 784 18.43 -19.96 41.28
CA HIS A 784 19.89 -19.85 41.32
C HIS A 784 20.32 -18.90 42.44
N TYR A 785 19.50 -17.89 42.75
CA TYR A 785 19.72 -16.98 43.85
C TYR A 785 18.43 -16.77 44.63
N LYS A 786 18.58 -16.61 45.94
CA LYS A 786 17.50 -16.27 46.87
C LYS A 786 17.96 -15.11 47.74
N THR A 787 17.12 -14.09 47.82
CA THR A 787 17.29 -12.92 48.69
C THR A 787 16.21 -12.95 49.79
N ASN A 788 16.08 -11.85 50.54
CA ASN A 788 15.04 -11.74 51.57
C ASN A 788 13.63 -11.65 50.96
N ARG A 789 13.47 -11.04 49.77
CA ARG A 789 12.14 -10.84 49.16
C ARG A 789 11.95 -11.52 47.81
N LEU A 790 13.03 -11.75 47.05
CA LEU A 790 12.93 -12.30 45.70
C LEU A 790 13.83 -13.52 45.44
N THR A 791 13.43 -14.33 44.44
CA THR A 791 14.25 -15.40 43.87
C THR A 791 14.50 -15.17 42.39
N LEU A 792 15.67 -15.60 41.90
CA LEU A 792 16.09 -15.46 40.51
C LEU A 792 16.39 -16.83 39.90
N SER A 793 15.70 -17.16 38.80
CA SER A 793 15.97 -18.36 38.01
C SER A 793 16.33 -17.96 36.57
N PHE A 794 17.54 -18.30 36.13
CA PHE A 794 18.05 -17.93 34.82
C PHE A 794 17.89 -19.08 33.83
N THR A 795 17.60 -18.77 32.57
CA THR A 795 17.67 -19.76 31.48
C THR A 795 19.10 -20.21 31.25
N GLY A 796 19.30 -21.37 30.61
CA GLY A 796 20.64 -21.84 30.24
C GLY A 796 21.46 -20.81 29.44
N ALA A 797 20.82 -20.06 28.54
CA ALA A 797 21.49 -19.00 27.78
C ALA A 797 21.92 -17.81 28.66
N ALA A 798 21.08 -17.36 29.59
CA ALA A 798 21.46 -16.31 30.54
C ALA A 798 22.54 -16.78 31.52
N ARG A 799 22.53 -18.07 31.91
CA ARG A 799 23.56 -18.66 32.78
C ARG A 799 24.96 -18.63 32.17
N LYS A 800 25.09 -18.80 30.86
CA LYS A 800 26.38 -18.67 30.16
C LYS A 800 26.99 -17.26 30.28
N ILE A 801 26.14 -16.23 30.36
CA ILE A 801 26.56 -14.82 30.51
C ILE A 801 26.87 -14.51 31.97
N VAL A 802 25.97 -14.89 32.87
CA VAL A 802 26.15 -14.68 34.31
C VAL A 802 27.37 -15.45 34.84
N GLY A 803 27.68 -16.61 34.28
CA GLY A 803 28.79 -17.44 34.73
C GLY A 803 28.50 -18.18 36.05
N GLU A 804 28.94 -19.43 36.14
CA GLU A 804 28.65 -20.29 37.30
C GLU A 804 29.31 -19.83 38.60
N ARG A 805 30.35 -18.98 38.50
CA ARG A 805 31.16 -18.50 39.63
C ARG A 805 30.65 -17.19 40.25
N ILE A 806 29.68 -16.50 39.64
CA ILE A 806 29.10 -15.29 40.24
C ILE A 806 28.22 -15.68 41.41
N SER A 807 28.68 -15.38 42.63
CA SER A 807 27.98 -15.74 43.88
C SER A 807 26.96 -14.70 44.34
N ARG A 808 27.07 -13.45 43.89
CA ARG A 808 26.21 -12.34 44.32
C ARG A 808 25.09 -12.06 43.32
N PRO A 809 23.81 -12.00 43.75
CA PRO A 809 22.68 -11.76 42.85
C PRO A 809 22.75 -10.40 42.14
N LYS A 810 23.31 -9.38 42.81
CA LYS A 810 23.55 -8.05 42.24
C LYS A 810 24.44 -8.14 40.99
N ASP A 811 25.57 -8.83 41.12
CA ASP A 811 26.56 -8.93 40.04
C ASP A 811 26.00 -9.75 38.88
N ALA A 812 25.21 -10.80 39.19
CA ALA A 812 24.53 -11.62 38.18
C ALA A 812 23.50 -10.82 37.35
N LEU A 813 22.62 -10.05 38.01
CA LEU A 813 21.62 -9.25 37.31
C LEU A 813 22.25 -8.13 36.47
N ARG A 814 23.29 -7.46 37.00
CA ARG A 814 24.02 -6.44 36.25
C ARG A 814 24.77 -7.03 35.06
N ALA A 815 25.40 -8.19 35.22
CA ALA A 815 26.05 -8.89 34.12
C ALA A 815 25.06 -9.20 32.99
N LEU A 816 23.86 -9.69 33.32
CA LEU A 816 22.82 -9.95 32.31
C LEU A 816 22.29 -8.66 31.67
N ALA A 817 22.05 -7.60 32.43
CA ALA A 817 21.53 -6.34 31.87
C ALA A 817 22.57 -5.63 30.98
N LEU A 818 23.83 -5.63 31.40
CA LEU A 818 24.94 -4.97 30.68
C LEU A 818 25.52 -5.84 29.56
N SER A 819 25.04 -7.07 29.37
CA SER A 819 25.42 -7.90 28.22
C SER A 819 24.65 -7.53 26.93
N ALA A 820 23.87 -6.45 26.94
CA ALA A 820 23.19 -5.97 25.75
C ALA A 820 24.21 -5.46 24.73
N GLU A 821 24.20 -6.04 23.53
CA GLU A 821 25.03 -5.63 22.40
C GLU A 821 24.26 -4.66 21.48
N GLU A 822 24.91 -4.19 20.42
CA GLU A 822 24.26 -3.34 19.42
C GLU A 822 23.09 -4.08 18.75
N GLY A 823 21.91 -3.47 18.75
CA GLY A 823 20.68 -4.05 18.21
C GLY A 823 19.98 -5.02 19.17
N ASP A 824 20.48 -5.22 20.39
CA ASP A 824 19.74 -5.89 21.46
C ASP A 824 18.63 -5.01 22.04
N TYR A 825 17.66 -5.66 22.68
CA TYR A 825 16.63 -4.99 23.46
C TYR A 825 16.35 -5.72 24.78
N LEU A 826 15.90 -4.98 25.78
CA LEU A 826 15.49 -5.51 27.08
C LEU A 826 13.96 -5.47 27.18
N ALA A 827 13.36 -6.53 27.71
CA ALA A 827 11.92 -6.62 27.88
C ALA A 827 11.56 -6.96 29.33
N LEU A 828 10.76 -6.09 29.95
CA LEU A 828 10.15 -6.32 31.25
C LEU A 828 8.79 -6.99 31.02
N LEU A 829 8.66 -8.24 31.43
CA LEU A 829 7.47 -9.07 31.18
C LEU A 829 6.77 -9.35 32.51
N ALA A 830 5.70 -8.61 32.81
CA ALA A 830 5.08 -8.59 34.14
C ALA A 830 3.76 -9.37 34.17
N PHE A 831 3.76 -10.55 34.80
CA PHE A 831 2.53 -11.26 35.18
C PHE A 831 2.05 -10.74 36.54
N LEU A 832 1.65 -9.46 36.54
CA LEU A 832 1.25 -8.69 37.71
C LEU A 832 -0.02 -7.88 37.40
N HIS A 833 -0.75 -7.47 38.42
CA HIS A 833 -1.83 -6.50 38.27
C HIS A 833 -1.27 -5.08 37.96
N PRO A 834 -1.63 -4.44 36.83
CA PRO A 834 -1.09 -3.14 36.41
C PRO A 834 -1.71 -1.97 37.19
N THR A 835 -1.42 -1.87 38.49
CA THR A 835 -1.78 -0.66 39.26
C THR A 835 -0.90 0.52 38.84
N LYS A 836 -1.38 1.76 39.02
CA LYS A 836 -0.57 2.97 38.75
C LYS A 836 0.80 2.95 39.44
N ARG A 837 0.89 2.40 40.66
CA ARG A 837 2.14 2.31 41.42
C ARG A 837 3.11 1.30 40.82
N VAL A 838 2.63 0.09 40.54
CA VAL A 838 3.42 -0.97 39.91
C VAL A 838 3.90 -0.52 38.53
N GLU A 839 3.02 0.06 37.72
CA GLU A 839 3.36 0.58 36.40
C GLU A 839 4.40 1.70 36.47
N SER A 840 4.26 2.65 37.39
CA SER A 840 5.24 3.73 37.56
C SER A 840 6.63 3.18 37.91
N ARG A 841 6.72 2.19 38.81
CA ARG A 841 7.99 1.55 39.20
C ARG A 841 8.62 0.79 38.03
N LEU A 842 7.82 0.02 37.28
CA LEU A 842 8.31 -0.72 36.11
C LEU A 842 8.75 0.21 34.99
N GLN A 843 8.06 1.33 34.76
CA GLN A 843 8.49 2.34 33.79
C GLN A 843 9.79 3.05 34.22
N ALA A 844 9.92 3.40 35.50
CA ALA A 844 11.16 3.98 36.03
C ALA A 844 12.35 3.03 35.82
N LEU A 845 12.16 1.75 36.16
CA LEU A 845 13.13 0.69 35.93
C LEU A 845 13.47 0.55 34.42
N ARG A 846 12.45 0.52 33.57
CA ARG A 846 12.61 0.46 32.11
C ARG A 846 13.47 1.61 31.58
N PHE A 847 13.18 2.85 32.00
CA PHE A 847 13.92 4.02 31.54
C PHE A 847 15.36 4.01 32.03
N ALA A 848 15.62 3.58 33.26
CA ALA A 848 16.98 3.45 33.77
C ALA A 848 17.78 2.35 33.05
N LEU A 849 17.13 1.24 32.69
CA LEU A 849 17.74 0.20 31.85
C LEU A 849 18.11 0.76 30.47
N ARG A 850 17.19 1.48 29.81
CA ARG A 850 17.50 2.16 28.55
C ARG A 850 18.66 3.11 28.72
N ASP A 851 18.64 3.94 29.75
CA ASP A 851 19.65 4.99 29.95
C ASP A 851 21.04 4.42 30.28
N SER A 852 21.11 3.24 30.90
CA SER A 852 22.39 2.59 31.23
C SER A 852 22.95 1.69 30.13
N THR A 853 22.09 1.18 29.24
CA THR A 853 22.48 0.21 28.19
C THR A 853 22.43 0.79 26.77
N HIS A 854 21.74 1.92 26.59
CA HIS A 854 21.37 2.52 25.30
C HIS A 854 20.48 1.63 24.39
N ALA A 855 20.18 0.40 24.81
CA ALA A 855 19.35 -0.55 24.09
C ALA A 855 17.87 -0.16 24.13
N ALA A 856 17.10 -0.69 23.18
CA ALA A 856 15.65 -0.58 23.23
C ALA A 856 15.09 -1.30 24.45
N THR A 857 14.06 -0.71 25.06
CA THR A 857 13.40 -1.31 26.23
C THR A 857 11.90 -1.38 26.06
N THR A 858 11.28 -2.48 26.46
CA THR A 858 9.82 -2.69 26.38
C THR A 858 9.27 -3.15 27.73
N LEU A 859 7.98 -2.89 27.95
CA LEU A 859 7.24 -3.34 29.13
C LEU A 859 5.93 -3.96 28.64
N GLY A 860 5.74 -5.26 28.90
CA GLY A 860 4.53 -6.00 28.55
C GLY A 860 3.89 -6.64 29.78
N TYR A 861 2.57 -6.51 29.92
CA TYR A 861 1.83 -7.21 30.97
C TYR A 861 1.31 -8.56 30.48
N GLY A 862 1.54 -9.60 31.27
CA GLY A 862 1.08 -10.96 31.01
C GLY A 862 -0.35 -11.19 31.53
N PRO A 863 -1.13 -12.09 30.90
CA PRO A 863 -0.81 -12.86 29.70
C PRO A 863 -1.02 -12.08 28.38
N ARG A 864 -1.46 -10.82 28.42
CA ARG A 864 -1.73 -10.01 27.21
C ARG A 864 -0.57 -10.02 26.21
N TYR A 865 0.67 -9.76 26.64
CA TYR A 865 1.80 -9.70 25.71
C TYR A 865 2.08 -11.05 25.01
N LEU A 866 1.61 -12.18 25.57
CA LEU A 866 1.74 -13.51 24.93
C LEU A 866 1.02 -13.56 23.58
N HIS A 867 -0.03 -12.75 23.43
CA HIS A 867 -0.82 -12.56 22.22
C HIS A 867 -0.47 -11.23 21.53
N SER A 868 0.75 -10.73 21.74
CA SER A 868 1.33 -9.53 21.11
C SER A 868 2.83 -9.79 20.83
N THR A 869 3.73 -9.12 21.55
CA THR A 869 5.18 -9.23 21.39
C THR A 869 5.75 -10.61 21.71
N GLY A 870 5.01 -11.46 22.41
CA GLY A 870 5.43 -12.82 22.75
C GLY A 870 5.83 -13.64 21.53
N GLN A 871 5.15 -13.46 20.39
CA GLN A 871 5.52 -14.08 19.12
C GLN A 871 6.91 -13.63 18.67
N LEU A 872 7.21 -12.33 18.71
CA LEU A 872 8.53 -11.78 18.37
C LEU A 872 9.61 -12.20 19.36
N HIS A 873 9.31 -12.27 20.66
CA HIS A 873 10.28 -12.67 21.67
C HIS A 873 10.83 -14.10 21.46
N LYS A 874 10.02 -14.95 20.83
CA LYS A 874 10.32 -16.37 20.59
C LYS A 874 10.72 -16.65 19.14
N GLY A 875 10.00 -16.10 18.16
CA GLY A 875 10.19 -16.34 16.73
C GLY A 875 11.04 -15.31 16.00
N GLY A 876 11.26 -14.13 16.60
CA GLY A 876 12.07 -13.05 16.03
C GLY A 876 13.58 -13.23 16.23
N PRO A 877 14.39 -12.20 15.93
CA PRO A 877 15.85 -12.25 16.08
C PRO A 877 16.27 -12.59 17.52
N ASN A 878 17.43 -13.22 17.73
CA ASN A 878 17.93 -13.56 19.08
C ASN A 878 18.57 -12.38 19.82
N THR A 879 17.89 -11.25 19.81
CA THR A 879 18.38 -9.96 20.32
C THR A 879 17.70 -9.51 21.61
N GLY A 880 16.80 -10.32 22.17
CA GLY A 880 16.06 -9.97 23.39
C GLY A 880 16.73 -10.48 24.67
N ILE A 881 16.69 -9.64 25.71
CA ILE A 881 17.03 -9.96 27.11
C ILE A 881 15.78 -9.75 27.97
N TYR A 882 15.31 -10.79 28.66
CA TYR A 882 13.98 -10.82 29.25
C TYR A 882 14.02 -10.91 30.78
N PHE A 883 13.21 -10.07 31.43
CA PHE A 883 12.97 -10.09 32.87
C PHE A 883 11.50 -10.44 33.11
N VAL A 884 11.23 -11.70 33.44
CA VAL A 884 9.87 -12.22 33.65
C VAL A 884 9.51 -12.10 35.13
N PHE A 885 8.60 -11.19 35.47
CA PHE A 885 8.18 -10.95 36.85
C PHE A 885 6.92 -11.74 37.16
N ILE A 886 6.97 -12.47 38.27
CA ILE A 886 5.83 -13.14 38.91
C ILE A 886 5.75 -12.74 40.38
N ALA A 887 4.59 -12.87 40.99
CA ALA A 887 4.38 -12.66 42.41
C ALA A 887 3.42 -13.70 43.00
N ASN A 888 3.47 -13.86 44.31
CA ASN A 888 2.47 -14.64 45.03
C ASN A 888 1.21 -13.78 45.22
N ALA A 889 0.05 -14.31 44.82
CA ALA A 889 -1.21 -13.62 45.04
C ALA A 889 -1.48 -13.48 46.54
N PHE A 890 -1.71 -12.26 47.02
CA PHE A 890 -2.10 -11.99 48.41
C PHE A 890 -3.44 -12.66 48.76
N LYS A 891 -4.37 -12.68 47.79
CA LYS A 891 -5.66 -13.36 47.88
C LYS A 891 -5.99 -14.02 46.55
N ASP A 892 -6.17 -15.34 46.58
CA ASP A 892 -6.52 -16.10 45.38
C ASP A 892 -8.02 -16.00 45.04
N VAL A 893 -8.37 -16.35 43.80
CA VAL A 893 -9.75 -16.40 43.30
C VAL A 893 -9.98 -17.74 42.59
N GLU A 894 -10.94 -18.50 43.10
CA GLU A 894 -11.37 -19.75 42.49
C GLU A 894 -12.08 -19.53 41.15
N ILE A 895 -11.86 -20.46 40.21
CA ILE A 895 -12.56 -20.46 38.92
C ILE A 895 -13.67 -21.52 38.98
N PRO A 896 -14.94 -21.13 38.88
CA PRO A 896 -16.06 -22.08 38.95
C PRO A 896 -15.94 -23.21 37.91
N GLY A 897 -15.94 -24.45 38.39
CA GLY A 897 -15.87 -25.65 37.53
C GLY A 897 -14.49 -25.96 36.97
N GLU A 898 -13.42 -25.34 37.47
CA GLU A 898 -12.03 -25.72 37.18
C GLU A 898 -11.36 -26.29 38.43
N ALA A 899 -10.35 -27.15 38.25
CA ALA A 899 -9.56 -27.71 39.35
C ALA A 899 -8.39 -26.80 39.80
N TYR A 900 -8.34 -25.57 39.28
CA TYR A 900 -7.29 -24.60 39.54
C TYR A 900 -7.87 -23.18 39.67
N SER A 901 -7.17 -22.33 40.41
CA SER A 901 -7.52 -20.92 40.64
C SER A 901 -6.94 -19.98 39.59
N PHE A 902 -7.34 -18.71 39.60
CA PHE A 902 -6.73 -17.66 38.78
C PHE A 902 -5.23 -17.48 39.07
N SER A 903 -4.79 -17.61 40.33
CA SER A 903 -3.35 -17.52 40.64
C SER A 903 -2.57 -18.68 40.02
N VAL A 904 -3.13 -19.90 40.03
CA VAL A 904 -2.51 -21.05 39.36
C VAL A 904 -2.46 -20.84 37.85
N LEU A 905 -3.55 -20.36 37.23
CA LEU A 905 -3.58 -20.06 35.80
C LEU A 905 -2.54 -19.01 35.39
N SER A 906 -2.52 -17.86 36.06
CA SER A 906 -1.57 -16.78 35.77
C SER A 906 -0.12 -17.26 35.89
N ARG A 907 0.20 -18.05 36.93
CA ARG A 907 1.54 -18.62 37.11
C ARG A 907 1.88 -19.68 36.07
N ALA A 908 0.91 -20.52 35.68
CA ALA A 908 1.11 -21.50 34.61
C ALA A 908 1.41 -20.81 33.27
N GLN A 909 0.75 -19.68 32.98
CA GLN A 909 1.02 -18.87 31.79
C GLN A 909 2.44 -18.27 31.83
N ALA A 910 2.87 -17.72 32.96
CA ALA A 910 4.21 -17.17 33.13
C ALA A 910 5.31 -18.23 32.97
N LEU A 911 5.15 -19.39 33.62
CA LEU A 911 6.08 -20.50 33.53
C LEU A 911 6.09 -21.14 32.15
N GLY A 912 4.91 -21.23 31.50
CA GLY A 912 4.79 -21.74 30.14
C GLY A 912 5.53 -20.88 29.13
N ASP A 913 5.50 -19.56 29.29
CA ASP A 913 6.27 -18.63 28.47
C ASP A 913 7.77 -18.67 28.79
N PHE A 914 8.14 -18.75 30.07
CA PHE A 914 9.55 -18.89 30.46
C PHE A 914 10.19 -20.18 29.89
N ARG A 915 9.44 -21.29 29.87
CA ARG A 915 9.87 -22.54 29.20
C ARG A 915 10.06 -22.36 27.70
N ALA A 916 9.19 -21.61 27.04
CA ALA A 916 9.35 -21.33 25.62
C ALA A 916 10.58 -20.45 25.36
N LEU A 917 10.82 -19.41 26.16
CA LEU A 917 12.05 -18.61 26.09
C LEU A 917 13.30 -19.48 26.27
N GLU A 918 13.30 -20.42 27.22
CA GLU A 918 14.39 -21.38 27.40
C GLU A 918 14.60 -22.29 26.19
N ALA A 919 13.52 -22.86 25.64
CA ALA A 919 13.57 -23.72 24.46
C ALA A 919 14.14 -23.02 23.22
N HIS A 920 13.91 -21.71 23.09
CA HIS A 920 14.47 -20.87 22.02
C HIS A 920 15.83 -20.26 22.36
N GLY A 921 16.50 -20.72 23.43
CA GLY A 921 17.83 -20.26 23.81
C GLY A 921 17.89 -18.77 24.15
N ARG A 922 16.81 -18.21 24.69
CA ARG A 922 16.69 -16.78 25.01
C ARG A 922 17.36 -16.45 26.33
N ARG A 923 17.96 -15.26 26.40
CA ARG A 923 18.59 -14.70 27.61
C ARG A 923 17.50 -14.19 28.54
N ALA A 924 17.05 -15.00 29.51
CA ALA A 924 15.94 -14.63 30.37
C ALA A 924 16.21 -14.96 31.84
N VAL A 925 15.59 -14.16 32.72
CA VAL A 925 15.53 -14.39 34.16
C VAL A 925 14.07 -14.34 34.61
N LEU A 926 13.64 -15.38 35.32
CA LEU A 926 12.39 -15.40 36.08
C LEU A 926 12.67 -14.79 37.46
N VAL A 927 11.94 -13.72 37.76
CA VAL A 927 12.01 -12.95 39.00
C VAL A 927 10.72 -13.19 39.77
N ASN A 928 10.79 -13.96 40.85
CA ASN A 928 9.67 -14.09 41.78
C ASN A 928 9.80 -13.03 42.88
N LEU A 929 8.86 -12.09 42.93
CA LEU A 929 8.86 -10.94 43.84
C LEU A 929 8.33 -11.25 45.25
N GLY A 930 7.84 -12.48 45.48
CA GLY A 930 7.18 -12.85 46.74
C GLY A 930 5.79 -12.23 46.86
N GLU A 931 5.35 -11.95 48.09
CA GLU A 931 4.01 -11.38 48.38
C GLU A 931 3.98 -9.84 48.35
N ASP A 932 5.09 -9.18 48.66
CA ASP A 932 5.23 -7.73 48.62
C ASP A 932 5.80 -7.28 47.27
N ILE A 933 4.91 -7.10 46.29
CA ILE A 933 5.27 -6.71 44.91
C ILE A 933 6.07 -5.41 44.88
N GLU A 934 5.65 -4.38 45.63
CA GLU A 934 6.34 -3.08 45.62
C GLU A 934 7.73 -3.18 46.25
N GLY A 935 7.86 -3.86 47.39
CA GLY A 935 9.14 -4.09 48.05
C GLY A 935 10.08 -4.99 47.24
N GLY A 936 9.53 -6.00 46.56
CA GLY A 936 10.27 -6.88 45.66
C GLY A 936 10.81 -6.11 44.44
N LEU A 937 10.00 -5.24 43.82
CA LEU A 937 10.45 -4.40 42.71
C LEU A 937 11.54 -3.41 43.16
N ALA A 938 11.41 -2.82 44.35
CA ALA A 938 12.43 -1.94 44.91
C ALA A 938 13.76 -2.68 45.18
N GLU A 939 13.70 -3.91 45.73
CA GLU A 939 14.90 -4.74 45.89
C GLU A 939 15.52 -5.11 44.53
N PHE A 940 14.70 -5.43 43.53
CA PHE A 940 15.16 -5.72 42.18
C PHE A 940 15.87 -4.52 41.53
N SER A 941 15.30 -3.32 41.59
CA SER A 941 15.94 -2.09 41.11
C SER A 941 17.30 -1.85 41.78
N LYS A 942 17.37 -2.03 43.11
CA LYS A 942 18.62 -1.92 43.88
C LYS A 942 19.68 -2.93 43.43
N LEU A 943 19.29 -4.17 43.12
CA LEU A 943 20.20 -5.19 42.60
C LEU A 943 20.71 -4.86 41.18
N LEU A 944 19.92 -4.19 40.35
CA LEU A 944 20.38 -3.70 39.05
C LEU A 944 21.26 -2.45 39.16
N GLY A 945 21.31 -1.80 40.32
CA GLY A 945 22.02 -0.54 40.53
C GLY A 945 21.28 0.66 39.94
N VAL A 946 19.96 0.54 39.80
CA VAL A 946 19.04 1.62 39.47
C VAL A 946 18.54 2.20 40.79
N ASN A 947 18.87 3.46 41.09
CA ASN A 947 18.31 4.15 42.25
C ASN A 947 16.87 4.60 41.93
N ASP A 948 15.98 4.48 42.92
CA ASP A 948 14.55 4.86 42.85
C ASP A 948 14.34 6.33 42.45
#